data_AF-A0A3E0VK76-F1
#
_entry.id   AF-A0A3E0VK76-F1
#
_cell.length_a   1.000
_cell.length_b   1.000
_cell.length_c   1.000
_cell.angle_alpha   90.00
_cell.angle_beta   90.00
_cell.angle_gamma   90.00
#
_symmetry.space_group_name_H-M   'P 1'
#
loop_
_entity.id
_entity.type
_entity.pdbx_description
1 polymer ?
#
loop_
_entity_poly.entity_id
_entity_poly.type
_entity_poly.pdbx_seq_one_letter_code
_entity_poly.pdbx_strand_id
1 'polypeptide(L)'
;MTNVIETSPSVEYEVVGNGQTVYESPDPVEGVAQWLETPEDVMAFVARDDVSDVIVIVRGGTTTFLTMALNAGIRGVVTLQGAPESHLGILCREYGIPAVMSVSFSKGVRTERGEVVPANGVRLRLDVSTRPSGTVSATTDAPVDDSEVVSAGPGMSPEQLAQIMTLLEKFGGVVPHGSEGDAIMQAEMSTKVLYVDDDEDLRRDLTREEVNEAIRYYTWNEWDALAARATEGESGLIPRQEYEATGIASCWFTHPTWLRAIEDRVGIDGMIEIGRVGRREIGSKINMLHLWAIACAPSFGRGIALELGLHDLDFRADRIRDTFGIVRRIYKGLWESGPILTSMKEYKAEVLDRDWIDRFEADKVSLADEESRQAFQRYNGAAELMAFLLHFDNRLGVSDHGPYPLPDGGFVLVRDAFLNEPAWSWNNPDSPLPWSVTTALFFPAGTPLDVQVVDISTVFTTPANYLPYVSDVAVYTRPTWDAPMDTITKLDFEGMRKLRADCETESAALYGRIAAMSKREKVEAGALTYSAGFVISVARASGMYDELVRDYGLTKIHPVIAASYDTIVSGVASEMIPRLFLTGSWGNPVPESARDEIAAGDVPVFAVLHALAVRGFATAEQVADSSGVSLAEVQAILSAEVEASHATLARDVLYALTGTGRGKYLLLGEVSIDGETRERVSVEYERFLAPNAVFKQLASDWQTGKPADAVDRLSDVHSTALDILGGLTAIDGRFDRYSVRLTGAADRFRGGDESALTKPMSESYHDIWMELHEDLLATTGRERNEADG
;
A
#
# COMPACT_ATOMS: atom_id res chain seq x y z
N MET A 1 -48.82 7.58 -56.35
CA MET A 1 -48.68 8.19 -55.01
C MET A 1 -47.62 7.39 -54.30
N THR A 2 -46.41 7.93 -54.32
CA THR A 2 -45.17 7.28 -53.90
C THR A 2 -44.90 7.76 -52.47
N ASN A 3 -44.93 6.86 -51.49
CA ASN A 3 -44.52 7.19 -50.13
C ASN A 3 -42.99 7.28 -50.10
N VAL A 4 -42.51 8.51 -49.91
CA VAL A 4 -41.11 8.80 -49.59
C VAL A 4 -40.88 8.29 -48.16
N ILE A 5 -40.01 7.30 -48.04
CA ILE A 5 -39.42 6.90 -46.76
C ILE A 5 -38.41 8.00 -46.44
N GLU A 6 -38.70 8.83 -45.44
CA GLU A 6 -37.68 9.67 -44.80
C GLU A 6 -36.64 8.73 -44.19
N THR A 7 -35.52 8.57 -44.88
CA THR A 7 -34.29 8.02 -44.30
C THR A 7 -33.78 9.03 -43.29
N SER A 8 -33.76 8.65 -42.01
CA SER A 8 -33.03 9.38 -40.97
C SER A 8 -31.60 9.69 -41.47
N PRO A 9 -31.05 10.89 -41.20
CA PRO A 9 -29.69 11.23 -41.61
C PRO A 9 -28.72 10.20 -41.03
N SER A 10 -27.82 9.66 -41.87
CA SER A 10 -26.72 8.82 -41.40
C SER A 10 -25.85 9.66 -40.48
N VAL A 11 -25.74 9.27 -39.21
CA VAL A 11 -24.84 9.92 -38.25
C VAL A 11 -23.42 9.73 -38.76
N GLU A 12 -22.78 10.82 -39.17
CA GLU A 12 -21.37 10.82 -39.57
C GLU A 12 -20.49 10.88 -38.32
N TYR A 13 -19.50 10.00 -38.27
CA TYR A 13 -18.51 9.92 -37.19
C TYR A 13 -17.14 10.33 -37.72
N GLU A 14 -16.36 11.03 -36.91
CA GLU A 14 -14.94 11.28 -37.14
C GLU A 14 -14.09 10.79 -35.97
N VAL A 15 -12.88 10.29 -36.26
CA VAL A 15 -11.94 9.83 -35.21
C VAL A 15 -11.43 11.04 -34.45
N VAL A 16 -11.71 11.07 -33.14
CA VAL A 16 -11.30 12.15 -32.23
C VAL A 16 -10.26 11.72 -31.22
N GLY A 17 -10.00 10.42 -31.08
CA GLY A 17 -8.98 9.91 -30.16
C GLY A 17 -8.44 8.53 -30.55
N ASN A 18 -7.19 8.27 -30.15
CA ASN A 18 -6.52 6.98 -30.30
C ASN A 18 -5.98 6.54 -28.94
N GLY A 19 -6.07 5.25 -28.65
CA GLY A 19 -5.55 4.67 -27.41
C GLY A 19 -5.29 3.17 -27.56
N GLN A 20 -5.26 2.48 -26.43
CA GLN A 20 -4.95 1.05 -26.36
C GLN A 20 -6.20 0.22 -26.10
N THR A 21 -6.42 -0.81 -26.93
CA THR A 21 -7.52 -1.76 -26.79
C THR A 21 -7.28 -2.68 -25.59
N VAL A 22 -8.26 -2.75 -24.67
CA VAL A 22 -8.19 -3.64 -23.50
C VAL A 22 -8.37 -5.10 -23.88
N TYR A 23 -9.34 -5.42 -24.72
CA TYR A 23 -9.55 -6.74 -25.30
C TYR A 23 -10.31 -6.63 -26.63
N GLU A 24 -10.16 -7.61 -27.51
CA GLU A 24 -10.74 -7.59 -28.84
C GLU A 24 -12.24 -7.91 -28.84
N SER A 25 -13.04 -7.07 -29.50
CA SER A 25 -14.46 -7.33 -29.80
C SER A 25 -14.73 -7.10 -31.29
N PRO A 26 -15.48 -7.99 -31.97
CA PRO A 26 -15.65 -7.94 -33.42
C PRO A 26 -16.45 -6.71 -33.90
N ASP A 27 -17.39 -6.24 -33.08
CA ASP A 27 -18.28 -5.14 -33.43
C ASP A 27 -17.92 -3.86 -32.66
N PRO A 28 -17.87 -2.69 -33.33
CA PRO A 28 -17.71 -1.42 -32.66
C PRO A 28 -18.94 -1.11 -31.80
N VAL A 29 -18.72 -0.40 -30.70
CA VAL A 29 -19.78 -0.06 -29.76
C VAL A 29 -20.09 1.43 -29.79
N GLU A 30 -21.37 1.76 -29.89
CA GLU A 30 -21.87 3.14 -29.85
C GLU A 30 -22.61 3.43 -28.55
N GLY A 31 -22.51 4.67 -28.10
CA GLY A 31 -23.17 5.16 -26.88
C GLY A 31 -22.95 6.66 -26.69
N VAL A 32 -23.50 7.22 -25.62
CA VAL A 32 -23.43 8.65 -25.28
C VAL A 32 -22.27 8.90 -24.31
N ALA A 33 -21.45 9.92 -24.57
CA ALA A 33 -20.33 10.31 -23.73
C ALA A 33 -20.79 10.85 -22.38
N GLN A 34 -20.13 10.40 -21.31
CA GLN A 34 -20.25 10.96 -19.97
C GLN A 34 -18.88 11.02 -19.28
N TRP A 35 -18.38 12.23 -19.02
CA TRP A 35 -17.23 12.49 -18.17
C TRP A 35 -17.61 12.32 -16.69
N LEU A 36 -16.81 11.58 -15.93
CA LEU A 36 -16.92 11.42 -14.48
C LEU A 36 -15.57 11.76 -13.82
N GLU A 37 -15.57 12.69 -12.86
CA GLU A 37 -14.35 13.13 -12.19
C GLU A 37 -14.34 12.84 -10.69
N THR A 38 -15.50 12.96 -10.04
CA THR A 38 -15.65 12.81 -8.59
C THR A 38 -16.54 11.61 -8.22
N PRO A 39 -16.40 11.05 -7.01
CA PRO A 39 -17.32 10.01 -6.53
C PRO A 39 -18.78 10.46 -6.53
N GLU A 40 -19.04 11.74 -6.29
CA GLU A 40 -20.36 12.36 -6.39
C GLU A 40 -20.91 12.31 -7.81
N ASP A 41 -20.08 12.53 -8.84
CA ASP A 41 -20.49 12.39 -10.23
C ASP A 41 -20.90 10.95 -10.54
N VAL A 42 -20.16 9.96 -10.05
CA VAL A 42 -20.47 8.54 -10.24
C VAL A 42 -21.79 8.18 -9.54
N MET A 43 -21.98 8.61 -8.29
CA MET A 43 -23.22 8.40 -7.53
C MET A 43 -24.44 9.03 -8.22
N ALA A 44 -24.30 10.26 -8.74
CA ALA A 44 -25.36 10.94 -9.48
C ALA A 44 -25.62 10.28 -10.84
N PHE A 45 -24.58 9.78 -11.51
CA PHE A 45 -24.67 9.11 -12.80
C PHE A 45 -25.48 7.81 -12.71
N VAL A 46 -25.18 6.93 -11.74
CA VAL A 46 -25.84 5.62 -11.66
C VAL A 46 -27.31 5.70 -11.22
N ALA A 47 -27.76 6.86 -10.74
CA ALA A 47 -29.17 7.11 -10.44
C ALA A 47 -30.03 7.42 -11.68
N ARG A 48 -29.42 7.50 -12.87
CA ARG A 48 -30.12 7.75 -14.14
C ARG A 48 -30.69 6.46 -14.74
N ASP A 49 -31.76 6.60 -15.53
CA ASP A 49 -32.40 5.48 -16.23
C ASP A 49 -31.69 5.04 -17.53
N ASP A 50 -30.75 5.84 -18.06
CA ASP A 50 -30.14 5.66 -19.39
C ASP A 50 -28.69 5.13 -19.37
N VAL A 51 -28.21 4.67 -18.20
CA VAL A 51 -26.82 4.23 -17.97
C VAL A 51 -26.30 3.20 -18.98
N SER A 52 -27.18 2.33 -19.52
CA SER A 52 -26.79 1.27 -20.45
C SER A 52 -26.48 1.73 -21.88
N ASP A 53 -26.83 2.97 -22.28
CA ASP A 53 -26.42 3.56 -23.56
C ASP A 53 -25.17 4.45 -23.40
N VAL A 54 -24.56 4.51 -22.22
CA VAL A 54 -23.49 5.48 -21.91
C VAL A 54 -22.09 4.88 -22.04
N ILE A 55 -21.20 5.63 -22.69
CA ILE A 55 -19.76 5.42 -22.67
C ILE A 55 -19.17 6.38 -21.66
N VAL A 56 -18.59 5.83 -20.60
CA VAL A 56 -17.98 6.61 -19.51
C VAL A 56 -16.56 7.00 -19.89
N ILE A 57 -16.22 8.27 -19.68
CA ILE A 57 -14.89 8.82 -19.85
C ILE A 57 -14.36 9.24 -18.48
N VAL A 58 -13.16 8.77 -18.13
CA VAL A 58 -12.48 9.11 -16.88
C VAL A 58 -11.01 9.44 -17.13
N ARG A 59 -10.38 10.12 -16.17
CA ARG A 59 -8.95 10.40 -16.23
C ARG A 59 -8.11 9.14 -16.05
N GLY A 60 -8.25 8.47 -14.90
CA GLY A 60 -7.41 7.35 -14.48
C GLY A 60 -8.13 5.98 -14.54
N GLY A 61 -7.32 4.92 -14.56
CA GLY A 61 -7.78 3.54 -14.74
C GLY A 61 -8.04 2.75 -13.46
N THR A 62 -8.47 3.39 -12.35
CA THR A 62 -8.74 2.65 -11.10
C THR A 62 -10.14 2.05 -11.10
N THR A 63 -10.24 0.75 -10.84
CA THR A 63 -11.49 -0.02 -10.84
C THR A 63 -12.46 0.47 -9.76
N THR A 64 -11.92 0.83 -8.60
CA THR A 64 -12.70 1.24 -7.43
C THR A 64 -13.52 2.50 -7.71
N PHE A 65 -12.97 3.46 -8.46
CA PHE A 65 -13.69 4.67 -8.85
C PHE A 65 -14.92 4.37 -9.71
N LEU A 66 -14.81 3.43 -10.65
CA LEU A 66 -15.88 3.05 -11.59
C LEU A 66 -16.77 1.92 -11.09
N THR A 67 -16.63 1.47 -9.83
CA THR A 67 -17.35 0.30 -9.33
C THR A 67 -18.85 0.36 -9.56
N MET A 68 -19.51 1.46 -9.19
CA MET A 68 -20.96 1.56 -9.40
C MET A 68 -21.33 1.66 -10.88
N ALA A 69 -20.51 2.32 -11.70
CA ALA A 69 -20.78 2.45 -13.14
C ALA A 69 -20.67 1.10 -13.87
N LEU A 70 -19.68 0.27 -13.54
CA LEU A 70 -19.54 -1.08 -14.08
C LEU A 70 -20.75 -1.95 -13.68
N ASN A 71 -21.17 -1.92 -12.41
CA ASN A 71 -22.36 -2.63 -11.94
C ASN A 71 -23.66 -2.15 -12.63
N ALA A 72 -23.75 -0.86 -12.95
CA ALA A 72 -24.90 -0.29 -13.67
C ALA A 72 -25.01 -0.77 -15.14
N GLY A 73 -23.97 -1.42 -15.68
CA GLY A 73 -23.98 -1.99 -17.02
C GLY A 73 -23.77 -0.96 -18.12
N ILE A 74 -22.80 -0.06 -17.95
CA ILE A 74 -22.39 0.91 -18.97
C ILE A 74 -21.98 0.25 -20.29
N ARG A 75 -22.09 1.03 -21.36
CA ARG A 75 -21.89 0.54 -22.73
C ARG A 75 -20.42 0.43 -23.13
N GLY A 76 -19.56 1.27 -22.55
CA GLY A 76 -18.12 1.26 -22.80
C GLY A 76 -17.35 2.18 -21.86
N VAL A 77 -16.03 2.02 -21.85
CA VAL A 77 -15.11 2.82 -21.00
C VAL A 77 -14.01 3.45 -21.84
N VAL A 78 -13.71 4.72 -21.57
CA VAL A 78 -12.55 5.42 -22.11
C VAL A 78 -11.75 6.02 -20.97
N THR A 79 -10.43 5.81 -20.95
CA THR A 79 -9.52 6.45 -19.97
C THR A 79 -8.47 7.33 -20.66
N LEU A 80 -8.04 8.40 -19.99
CA LEU A 80 -6.92 9.24 -20.46
C LEU A 80 -5.55 8.68 -20.06
N GLN A 81 -5.51 7.83 -19.03
CA GLN A 81 -4.30 7.23 -18.46
C GLN A 81 -4.54 5.74 -18.11
N GLY A 82 -3.47 4.99 -17.86
CA GLY A 82 -3.49 3.57 -17.51
C GLY A 82 -3.27 2.61 -18.69
N ALA A 83 -3.08 1.34 -18.37
CA ALA A 83 -2.74 0.30 -19.34
C ALA A 83 -3.83 -0.78 -19.43
N PRO A 84 -3.97 -1.48 -20.58
CA PRO A 84 -4.85 -2.63 -20.75
C PRO A 84 -4.76 -3.72 -19.68
N GLU A 85 -3.60 -3.85 -19.04
CA GLU A 85 -3.29 -4.85 -18.01
C GLU A 85 -3.61 -4.35 -16.58
N SER A 86 -4.10 -3.12 -16.45
CA SER A 86 -4.58 -2.56 -15.16
C SER A 86 -5.80 -3.31 -14.62
N HIS A 87 -6.09 -3.13 -13.33
CA HIS A 87 -7.29 -3.73 -12.71
C HIS A 87 -8.58 -3.36 -13.46
N LEU A 88 -8.73 -2.10 -13.92
CA LEU A 88 -9.91 -1.71 -14.68
C LEU A 88 -9.94 -2.40 -16.04
N GLY A 89 -8.78 -2.59 -16.68
CA GLY A 89 -8.69 -3.33 -17.92
C GLY A 89 -9.15 -4.78 -17.75
N ILE A 90 -8.67 -5.43 -16.68
CA ILE A 90 -9.10 -6.78 -16.28
C ILE A 90 -10.62 -6.80 -16.09
N LEU A 91 -11.19 -5.90 -15.27
CA LEU A 91 -12.63 -5.92 -14.99
C LEU A 91 -13.48 -5.60 -16.22
N CYS A 92 -13.07 -4.68 -17.09
CA CYS A 92 -13.75 -4.44 -18.36
C CYS A 92 -13.83 -5.71 -19.21
N ARG A 93 -12.77 -6.52 -19.22
CA ARG A 93 -12.78 -7.85 -19.85
C ARG A 93 -13.74 -8.81 -19.15
N GLU A 94 -13.69 -8.91 -17.83
CA GLU A 94 -14.55 -9.81 -17.05
C GLU A 94 -16.05 -9.50 -17.24
N TYR A 95 -16.42 -8.23 -17.31
CA TYR A 95 -17.78 -7.79 -17.62
C TYR A 95 -18.16 -7.87 -19.10
N GLY A 96 -17.19 -8.00 -20.01
CA GLY A 96 -17.42 -7.86 -21.44
C GLY A 96 -17.82 -6.43 -21.85
N ILE A 97 -17.28 -5.42 -21.18
CA ILE A 97 -17.48 -3.99 -21.49
C ILE A 97 -16.31 -3.49 -22.34
N PRO A 98 -16.51 -3.08 -23.60
CA PRO A 98 -15.43 -2.58 -24.44
C PRO A 98 -14.75 -1.34 -23.86
N ALA A 99 -13.42 -1.34 -23.89
CA ALA A 99 -12.64 -0.27 -23.29
C ALA A 99 -11.42 0.10 -24.14
N VAL A 100 -11.18 1.42 -24.24
CA VAL A 100 -9.97 2.00 -24.84
C VAL A 100 -9.28 2.86 -23.78
N MET A 101 -8.02 2.55 -23.48
CA MET A 101 -7.25 3.19 -22.41
C MET A 101 -6.15 4.10 -22.95
N SER A 102 -5.68 5.04 -22.12
CA SER A 102 -4.64 6.01 -22.49
C SER A 102 -4.97 6.77 -23.78
N VAL A 103 -6.22 7.20 -23.91
CA VAL A 103 -6.71 7.92 -25.09
C VAL A 103 -6.21 9.35 -25.07
N SER A 104 -5.53 9.74 -26.14
CA SER A 104 -5.23 11.14 -26.45
C SER A 104 -6.27 11.69 -27.41
N PHE A 105 -7.10 12.61 -26.94
CA PHE A 105 -8.12 13.26 -27.76
C PHE A 105 -7.55 14.47 -28.50
N SER A 106 -7.84 14.56 -29.79
CA SER A 106 -7.46 15.69 -30.65
C SER A 106 -8.53 16.78 -30.74
N LYS A 107 -9.78 16.46 -30.38
CA LYS A 107 -10.94 17.35 -30.44
C LYS A 107 -11.88 17.08 -29.26
N GLY A 108 -12.50 18.13 -28.74
CA GLY A 108 -13.47 18.05 -27.64
C GLY A 108 -13.62 19.37 -26.89
N VAL A 109 -14.23 19.32 -25.73
CA VAL A 109 -14.31 20.42 -24.76
C VAL A 109 -13.23 20.27 -23.69
N ARG A 110 -12.98 21.34 -22.92
CA ARG A 110 -11.99 21.33 -21.84
C ARG A 110 -12.60 20.94 -20.49
N THR A 111 -11.91 20.07 -19.75
CA THR A 111 -12.20 19.80 -18.33
C THR A 111 -11.75 20.99 -17.46
N GLU A 112 -12.14 21.02 -16.19
CA GLU A 112 -11.66 22.02 -15.23
C GLU A 112 -10.13 22.00 -15.08
N ARG A 113 -9.51 20.82 -15.30
CA ARG A 113 -8.05 20.62 -15.28
C ARG A 113 -7.38 20.91 -16.62
N GLY A 114 -8.13 21.30 -17.66
CA GLY A 114 -7.62 21.68 -18.97
C GLY A 114 -7.42 20.54 -19.97
N GLU A 115 -7.87 19.32 -19.65
CA GLU A 115 -7.79 18.17 -20.57
C GLU A 115 -8.84 18.30 -21.67
N VAL A 116 -8.55 17.76 -22.86
CA VAL A 116 -9.51 17.74 -23.97
C VAL A 116 -10.27 16.41 -23.93
N VAL A 117 -11.60 16.47 -23.87
CA VAL A 117 -12.48 15.29 -23.88
C VAL A 117 -13.76 15.57 -24.67
N PRO A 118 -14.43 14.56 -25.27
CA PRO A 118 -15.76 14.73 -25.84
C PRO A 118 -16.75 15.31 -24.81
N ALA A 119 -17.61 16.24 -25.24
CA ALA A 119 -18.63 16.82 -24.37
C ALA A 119 -19.67 15.78 -23.93
N ASN A 120 -20.17 15.92 -22.69
CA ASN A 120 -21.28 15.11 -22.19
C ASN A 120 -22.47 15.17 -23.15
N GLY A 121 -23.06 14.02 -23.48
CA GLY A 121 -24.20 13.93 -24.41
C GLY A 121 -23.83 13.66 -25.88
N VAL A 122 -22.57 13.77 -26.26
CA VAL A 122 -22.10 13.46 -27.63
C VAL A 122 -22.15 11.96 -27.89
N ARG A 123 -22.58 11.53 -29.08
CA ARG A 123 -22.55 10.10 -29.44
C ARG A 123 -21.15 9.70 -29.88
N LEU A 124 -20.64 8.63 -29.28
CA LEU A 124 -19.33 8.06 -29.52
C LEU A 124 -19.45 6.69 -30.16
N ARG A 125 -18.41 6.31 -30.91
CA ARG A 125 -18.16 4.96 -31.41
C ARG A 125 -16.77 4.51 -30.98
N LEU A 126 -16.67 3.42 -30.24
CA LEU A 126 -15.43 2.74 -29.88
C LEU A 126 -15.18 1.61 -30.85
N ASP A 127 -14.02 1.59 -31.47
CA ASP A 127 -13.53 0.45 -32.23
C ASP A 127 -12.39 -0.22 -31.45
N VAL A 128 -12.66 -1.44 -30.98
CA VAL A 128 -11.74 -2.33 -30.25
C VAL A 128 -11.52 -3.64 -31.02
N SER A 129 -11.73 -3.64 -32.34
CA SER A 129 -11.59 -4.84 -33.17
C SER A 129 -10.13 -5.29 -33.37
N THR A 130 -9.17 -4.40 -33.09
CA THR A 130 -7.73 -4.66 -33.19
C THR A 130 -6.99 -4.37 -31.88
N ARG A 131 -5.91 -5.10 -31.61
CA ARG A 131 -4.96 -4.87 -30.52
C ARG A 131 -3.54 -4.71 -31.10
N PRO A 132 -2.68 -3.80 -30.59
CA PRO A 132 -2.87 -2.98 -29.38
C PRO A 132 -3.72 -1.71 -29.58
N SER A 133 -4.02 -1.27 -30.80
CA SER A 133 -4.62 0.05 -31.03
C SER A 133 -6.15 0.02 -31.10
N GLY A 134 -6.78 0.93 -30.34
CA GLY A 134 -8.22 1.21 -30.38
C GLY A 134 -8.50 2.66 -30.76
N THR A 135 -9.68 2.93 -31.32
CA THR A 135 -10.07 4.29 -31.74
C THR A 135 -11.39 4.73 -31.11
N VAL A 136 -11.49 6.03 -30.84
CA VAL A 136 -12.72 6.68 -30.37
C VAL A 136 -13.14 7.71 -31.41
N SER A 137 -14.35 7.54 -31.95
CA SER A 137 -14.96 8.48 -32.89
C SER A 137 -16.13 9.20 -32.25
N ALA A 138 -16.33 10.47 -32.59
CA ALA A 138 -17.47 11.29 -32.16
C ALA A 138 -18.30 11.74 -33.37
N THR A 139 -19.56 12.13 -33.15
CA THR A 139 -20.38 12.72 -34.21
C THR A 139 -19.77 14.02 -34.73
N THR A 140 -19.88 14.27 -36.03
CA THR A 140 -19.24 15.45 -36.68
C THR A 140 -19.81 16.81 -36.23
N ASP A 141 -20.96 16.82 -35.58
CA ASP A 141 -21.60 17.98 -34.97
C ASP A 141 -21.24 18.19 -33.48
N ALA A 142 -20.33 17.37 -32.93
CA ALA A 142 -19.90 17.45 -31.54
C ALA A 142 -19.29 18.83 -31.21
N PRO A 143 -19.59 19.42 -30.04
CA PRO A 143 -18.95 20.66 -29.59
C PRO A 143 -17.43 20.52 -29.47
N VAL A 144 -16.70 21.51 -29.97
CA VAL A 144 -15.24 21.60 -29.88
C VAL A 144 -14.85 22.97 -29.32
N ASP A 145 -13.88 22.99 -28.42
CA ASP A 145 -13.21 24.21 -27.95
C ASP A 145 -11.93 24.45 -28.77
N ASP A 146 -11.98 25.43 -29.67
CA ASP A 146 -10.87 25.83 -30.57
C ASP A 146 -9.88 26.81 -29.90
N SER A 147 -9.97 27.06 -28.59
CA SER A 147 -9.05 27.99 -27.90
C SER A 147 -7.59 27.51 -27.96
N GLU A 148 -6.63 28.43 -28.14
CA GLU A 148 -5.19 28.09 -28.12
C GLU A 148 -4.80 27.36 -26.83
N VAL A 149 -4.04 26.26 -26.97
CA VAL A 149 -3.53 25.47 -25.86
C VAL A 149 -2.44 26.28 -25.15
N VAL A 150 -2.72 26.80 -23.96
CA VAL A 150 -1.66 27.20 -23.03
C VAL A 150 -1.07 25.92 -22.47
N SER A 151 0.12 25.52 -22.92
CA SER A 151 0.70 24.22 -22.53
C SER A 151 0.77 24.11 -21.01
N ALA A 152 0.14 23.07 -20.45
CA ALA A 152 0.27 22.72 -19.05
C ALA A 152 1.72 22.30 -18.77
N GLY A 153 2.53 23.23 -18.27
CA GLY A 153 3.91 22.98 -17.83
C GLY A 153 4.88 22.49 -18.91
N PRO A 154 6.16 22.28 -18.57
CA PRO A 154 7.12 21.65 -19.48
C PRO A 154 6.74 20.17 -19.65
N GLY A 155 6.13 19.83 -20.79
CA GLY A 155 5.96 18.43 -21.19
C GLY A 155 7.33 17.75 -21.34
N MET A 156 7.37 16.44 -21.07
CA MET A 156 8.58 15.63 -21.27
C MET A 156 9.09 15.75 -22.71
N SER A 157 10.40 15.86 -22.88
CA SER A 157 11.02 15.89 -24.20
C SER A 157 10.78 14.56 -24.93
N PRO A 158 10.82 14.54 -26.28
CA PRO A 158 10.72 13.29 -27.05
C PRO A 158 11.73 12.23 -26.61
N GLU A 159 12.94 12.64 -26.21
CA GLU A 159 13.98 11.76 -25.70
C GLU A 159 13.61 11.15 -24.34
N GLN A 160 13.03 11.95 -23.43
CA GLN A 160 12.55 11.46 -22.14
C GLN A 160 11.41 10.45 -22.32
N LEU A 161 10.48 10.73 -23.24
CA LEU A 161 9.41 9.79 -23.58
C LEU A 161 9.95 8.49 -24.17
N ALA A 162 10.92 8.55 -25.09
CA ALA A 162 11.54 7.36 -25.67
C ALA A 162 12.29 6.53 -24.61
N GLN A 163 12.93 7.18 -23.64
CA GLN A 163 13.58 6.50 -22.52
C GLN A 163 12.56 5.80 -21.61
N ILE A 164 11.43 6.44 -21.29
CA ILE A 164 10.35 5.82 -20.52
C ILE A 164 9.78 4.61 -21.25
N MET A 165 9.53 4.71 -22.56
CA MET A 165 9.05 3.58 -23.36
C MET A 165 10.04 2.42 -23.35
N THR A 166 11.35 2.71 -23.43
CA THR A 166 12.39 1.68 -23.32
C THR A 166 12.37 1.01 -21.95
N LEU A 167 12.19 1.77 -20.87
CA LEU A 167 12.10 1.24 -19.50
C LEU A 167 10.80 0.49 -19.23
N LEU A 168 9.73 0.78 -19.97
CA LEU A 168 8.47 0.02 -19.94
C LEU A 168 8.59 -1.32 -20.67
N GLU A 169 9.44 -1.42 -21.70
CA GLU A 169 9.63 -2.67 -22.46
C GLU A 169 10.78 -3.53 -21.94
N LYS A 170 11.77 -2.92 -21.25
CA LYS A 170 12.96 -3.60 -20.73
C LYS A 170 13.40 -3.06 -19.37
N PHE A 171 13.55 -3.97 -18.41
CA PHE A 171 14.12 -3.69 -17.10
C PHE A 171 15.56 -3.19 -17.22
N GLY A 172 15.82 -2.02 -16.62
CA GLY A 172 17.10 -1.31 -16.76
C GLY A 172 17.48 -0.98 -18.22
N GLY A 173 16.51 -1.04 -19.14
CA GLY A 173 16.73 -0.89 -20.58
C GLY A 173 17.37 -2.09 -21.27
N VAL A 174 17.55 -3.22 -20.56
CA VAL A 174 18.34 -4.37 -21.06
C VAL A 174 17.63 -5.71 -20.95
N VAL A 175 16.96 -6.04 -19.84
CA VAL A 175 16.31 -7.34 -19.64
C VAL A 175 14.85 -7.26 -20.10
N PRO A 176 14.40 -8.09 -21.05
CA PRO A 176 13.02 -8.06 -21.55
C PRO A 176 12.02 -8.67 -20.56
N HIS A 177 10.74 -8.59 -20.91
CA HIS A 177 9.64 -9.27 -20.24
C HIS A 177 9.67 -10.80 -20.41
N GLY A 178 8.88 -11.49 -19.58
CA GLY A 178 8.47 -12.86 -19.81
C GLY A 178 9.60 -13.87 -19.70
N SER A 179 9.46 -15.00 -20.38
CA SER A 179 10.40 -16.14 -20.28
C SER A 179 11.81 -15.82 -20.79
N GLU A 180 11.97 -14.82 -21.67
CA GLU A 180 13.30 -14.37 -22.12
C GLU A 180 14.04 -13.64 -20.99
N GLY A 181 13.34 -12.75 -20.28
CA GLY A 181 13.90 -12.06 -19.11
C GLY A 181 14.24 -13.04 -17.98
N ASP A 182 13.33 -13.98 -17.70
CA ASP A 182 13.56 -15.04 -16.72
C ASP A 182 14.84 -15.84 -17.02
N ALA A 183 15.04 -16.25 -18.26
CA ALA A 183 16.24 -17.00 -18.65
C ALA A 183 17.55 -16.23 -18.39
N ILE A 184 17.55 -14.90 -18.60
CA ILE A 184 18.68 -14.03 -18.28
C ILE A 184 18.89 -13.96 -16.77
N MET A 185 17.84 -13.70 -16.00
CA MET A 185 17.92 -13.58 -14.55
C MET A 185 18.35 -14.90 -13.88
N GLN A 186 17.89 -16.04 -14.37
CA GLN A 186 18.33 -17.36 -13.91
C GLN A 186 19.79 -17.65 -14.27
N ALA A 187 20.25 -17.25 -15.46
CA ALA A 187 21.64 -17.47 -15.87
C ALA A 187 22.65 -16.69 -15.01
N GLU A 188 22.22 -15.58 -14.42
CA GLU A 188 23.04 -14.76 -13.54
C GLU A 188 22.99 -15.20 -12.07
N MET A 189 21.98 -15.97 -11.67
CA MET A 189 21.83 -16.50 -10.31
C MET A 189 22.71 -17.75 -10.13
N SER A 190 23.71 -17.68 -9.26
CA SER A 190 24.68 -18.76 -9.05
C SER A 190 24.32 -19.69 -7.88
N THR A 191 23.62 -19.18 -6.87
CA THR A 191 23.37 -19.89 -5.60
C THR A 191 22.13 -20.78 -5.62
N LYS A 192 21.22 -20.54 -6.58
CA LYS A 192 19.87 -21.14 -6.60
C LYS A 192 19.04 -20.85 -5.34
N VAL A 193 19.23 -19.69 -4.71
CA VAL A 193 18.44 -19.25 -3.54
C VAL A 193 16.92 -19.31 -3.75
N LEU A 194 16.43 -19.17 -4.98
CA LEU A 194 15.00 -19.23 -5.31
C LEU A 194 14.46 -20.66 -5.51
N TYR A 195 15.23 -21.69 -5.20
CA TYR A 195 14.81 -23.10 -5.24
C TYR A 195 14.60 -23.65 -3.82
N VAL A 196 13.67 -24.58 -3.66
CA VAL A 196 13.31 -25.20 -2.37
C VAL A 196 13.50 -26.72 -2.37
N ASP A 197 14.45 -27.21 -3.17
CA ASP A 197 14.72 -28.65 -3.35
C ASP A 197 15.42 -29.30 -2.13
N ASP A 198 16.29 -28.56 -1.44
CA ASP A 198 17.11 -29.07 -0.34
C ASP A 198 16.55 -28.65 1.03
N ASP A 199 16.13 -29.63 1.83
CA ASP A 199 15.55 -29.38 3.16
C ASP A 199 16.59 -28.88 4.18
N GLU A 200 17.86 -29.27 4.06
CA GLU A 200 18.93 -28.78 4.94
C GLU A 200 19.23 -27.30 4.65
N ASP A 201 19.14 -26.92 3.37
CA ASP A 201 19.31 -25.54 2.92
C ASP A 201 18.25 -24.59 3.52
N LEU A 202 17.02 -25.07 3.70
CA LEU A 202 15.94 -24.31 4.32
C LEU A 202 16.10 -24.13 5.83
N ARG A 203 16.99 -24.90 6.47
CA ARG A 203 17.21 -24.89 7.92
C ARG A 203 18.37 -24.02 8.39
N ARG A 204 19.14 -23.44 7.46
CA ARG A 204 20.21 -22.47 7.76
C ARG A 204 19.80 -21.05 7.41
N ASP A 205 20.62 -20.10 7.86
CA ASP A 205 20.49 -18.71 7.43
C ASP A 205 21.05 -18.53 6.01
N LEU A 206 20.42 -17.65 5.25
CA LEU A 206 20.89 -17.24 3.92
C LEU A 206 22.19 -16.44 4.05
N THR A 207 23.08 -16.51 3.07
CA THR A 207 24.22 -15.60 2.94
C THR A 207 23.78 -14.25 2.36
N ARG A 208 24.65 -13.23 2.42
CA ARG A 208 24.39 -11.94 1.75
C ARG A 208 24.42 -12.05 0.23
N GLU A 209 25.25 -12.93 -0.33
CA GLU A 209 25.25 -13.23 -1.76
C GLU A 209 23.89 -13.78 -2.20
N GLU A 210 23.38 -14.78 -1.48
CA GLU A 210 22.07 -15.40 -1.75
C GLU A 210 20.93 -14.39 -1.70
N VAL A 211 20.85 -13.59 -0.64
CA VAL A 211 19.75 -12.61 -0.55
C VAL A 211 19.87 -11.53 -1.62
N ASN A 212 21.08 -11.14 -2.01
CA ASN A 212 21.28 -10.13 -3.05
C ASN A 212 20.91 -10.67 -4.44
N GLU A 213 21.18 -11.95 -4.73
CA GLU A 213 20.65 -12.62 -5.93
C GLU A 213 19.11 -12.67 -5.91
N ALA A 214 18.50 -12.96 -4.76
CA ALA A 214 17.05 -12.96 -4.60
C ALA A 214 16.45 -11.56 -4.81
N ILE A 215 16.98 -10.52 -4.16
CA ILE A 215 16.56 -9.12 -4.33
C ILE A 215 16.61 -8.74 -5.81
N ARG A 216 17.70 -9.07 -6.50
CA ARG A 216 17.88 -8.73 -7.91
C ARG A 216 16.82 -9.40 -8.80
N TYR A 217 16.55 -10.69 -8.60
CA TYR A 217 15.51 -11.40 -9.34
C TYR A 217 14.12 -10.82 -9.03
N TYR A 218 13.79 -10.62 -7.75
CA TYR A 218 12.51 -10.03 -7.35
C TYR A 218 12.31 -8.62 -7.90
N THR A 219 13.38 -7.84 -8.06
CA THR A 219 13.31 -6.51 -8.67
C THR A 219 12.91 -6.57 -10.14
N TRP A 220 13.51 -7.50 -10.91
CA TRP A 220 13.08 -7.73 -12.29
C TRP A 220 11.67 -8.33 -12.36
N ASN A 221 11.35 -9.29 -11.49
CA ASN A 221 10.06 -9.99 -11.48
C ASN A 221 8.90 -9.05 -11.13
N GLU A 222 9.13 -8.12 -10.21
CA GLU A 222 8.19 -7.05 -9.90
C GLU A 222 7.98 -6.13 -11.10
N TRP A 223 9.06 -5.67 -11.73
CA TRP A 223 8.97 -4.92 -12.97
C TRP A 223 8.22 -5.69 -14.07
N ASP A 224 8.50 -6.98 -14.23
CA ASP A 224 7.83 -7.82 -15.23
C ASP A 224 6.32 -7.92 -14.98
N ALA A 225 5.91 -8.00 -13.71
CA ALA A 225 4.51 -8.11 -13.31
C ALA A 225 3.77 -6.76 -13.26
N LEU A 226 4.46 -5.64 -13.00
CA LEU A 226 3.82 -4.38 -12.60
C LEU A 226 4.33 -3.12 -13.33
N ALA A 227 5.36 -3.17 -14.17
CA ALA A 227 5.91 -1.96 -14.81
C ALA A 227 4.86 -1.15 -15.59
N ALA A 228 3.93 -1.84 -16.26
CA ALA A 228 2.82 -1.18 -16.96
C ALA A 228 1.96 -0.32 -16.03
N ARG A 229 1.88 -0.66 -14.74
CA ARG A 229 1.14 0.10 -13.72
C ARG A 229 1.78 1.44 -13.39
N ALA A 230 3.05 1.68 -13.74
CA ALA A 230 3.65 3.02 -13.65
C ALA A 230 2.90 4.07 -14.49
N THR A 231 2.08 3.62 -15.47
CA THR A 231 1.23 4.48 -16.30
C THR A 231 -0.18 4.67 -15.74
N GLU A 232 -0.55 3.96 -14.67
CA GLU A 232 -1.87 4.11 -14.04
C GLU A 232 -1.94 5.43 -13.29
N GLY A 233 -2.88 6.28 -13.72
CA GLY A 233 -3.12 7.60 -13.15
C GLY A 233 -3.74 7.61 -11.75
N GLU A 234 -4.08 8.81 -11.30
CA GLU A 234 -4.79 9.05 -10.03
C GLU A 234 -6.18 8.39 -10.03
N SER A 235 -6.60 7.85 -8.88
CA SER A 235 -8.01 7.47 -8.67
C SER A 235 -8.83 8.68 -8.26
N GLY A 236 -10.08 8.77 -8.74
CA GLY A 236 -11.05 9.72 -8.19
C GLY A 236 -11.57 9.34 -6.80
N LEU A 237 -11.38 8.08 -6.35
CA LEU A 237 -11.92 7.61 -5.06
C LEU A 237 -10.83 7.47 -3.98
N ILE A 238 -9.68 6.85 -4.31
CA ILE A 238 -8.67 6.42 -3.34
C ILE A 238 -7.23 6.92 -3.67
N PRO A 239 -6.44 7.39 -2.68
CA PRO A 239 -5.10 7.95 -2.91
C PRO A 239 -4.03 6.84 -3.00
N ARG A 240 -3.95 6.18 -4.17
CA ARG A 240 -3.18 4.95 -4.35
C ARG A 240 -1.70 5.08 -4.03
N GLN A 241 -1.01 5.99 -4.69
CA GLN A 241 0.44 6.12 -4.52
C GLN A 241 0.78 6.42 -3.05
N GLU A 242 -0.02 7.23 -2.37
CA GLU A 242 0.17 7.55 -0.95
C GLU A 242 0.01 6.35 -0.02
N TYR A 243 -1.01 5.51 -0.21
CA TYR A 243 -1.16 4.32 0.64
C TYR A 243 -0.22 3.19 0.27
N GLU A 244 0.18 3.06 -1.00
CA GLU A 244 1.23 2.13 -1.43
C GLU A 244 2.54 2.50 -0.73
N ALA A 245 2.93 3.79 -0.78
CA ALA A 245 4.11 4.28 -0.07
C ALA A 245 4.03 4.02 1.44
N THR A 246 2.91 4.36 2.07
CA THR A 246 2.71 4.20 3.52
C THR A 246 2.72 2.72 3.95
N GLY A 247 2.00 1.86 3.22
CA GLY A 247 1.89 0.44 3.52
C GLY A 247 3.19 -0.31 3.30
N ILE A 248 3.79 -0.17 2.11
CA ILE A 248 5.03 -0.87 1.74
C ILE A 248 6.19 -0.40 2.62
N ALA A 249 6.33 0.91 2.89
CA ALA A 249 7.35 1.40 3.81
C ALA A 249 7.19 0.86 5.24
N SER A 250 5.95 0.60 5.67
CA SER A 250 5.69 -0.03 6.97
C SER A 250 6.17 -1.49 7.01
N CYS A 251 6.12 -2.23 5.88
CA CYS A 251 6.59 -3.61 5.81
C CYS A 251 8.06 -3.77 6.19
N TRP A 252 8.91 -2.80 5.82
CA TRP A 252 10.33 -2.80 6.20
C TRP A 252 10.54 -2.87 7.72
N PHE A 253 9.72 -2.14 8.48
CA PHE A 253 9.83 -2.08 9.93
C PHE A 253 9.09 -3.23 10.64
N THR A 254 8.08 -3.81 10.02
CA THR A 254 7.11 -4.69 10.70
C THR A 254 7.20 -6.15 10.29
N HIS A 255 7.26 -6.46 8.99
CA HIS A 255 7.22 -7.83 8.49
C HIS A 255 8.35 -8.72 9.01
N PRO A 256 9.64 -8.28 9.03
CA PRO A 256 10.70 -9.11 9.58
C PRO A 256 10.41 -9.53 11.03
N THR A 257 9.88 -8.61 11.84
CA THR A 257 9.53 -8.86 13.24
C THR A 257 8.35 -9.81 13.38
N TRP A 258 7.27 -9.60 12.61
CA TRP A 258 6.10 -10.47 12.64
C TRP A 258 6.43 -11.90 12.20
N LEU A 259 7.17 -12.05 11.10
CA LEU A 259 7.57 -13.35 10.58
C LEU A 259 8.49 -14.10 11.54
N ARG A 260 9.47 -13.41 12.16
CA ARG A 260 10.33 -13.99 13.18
C ARG A 260 9.53 -14.48 14.38
N ALA A 261 8.59 -13.66 14.89
CA ALA A 261 7.73 -14.04 15.99
C ALA A 261 6.85 -15.26 15.66
N ILE A 262 6.32 -15.33 14.44
CA ILE A 262 5.56 -16.48 13.95
C ILE A 262 6.44 -17.74 13.92
N GLU A 263 7.62 -17.65 13.31
CA GLU A 263 8.53 -18.79 13.23
C GLU A 263 9.02 -19.24 14.60
N ASP A 264 9.32 -18.34 15.52
CA ASP A 264 9.71 -18.69 16.89
C ASP A 264 8.63 -19.49 17.61
N ARG A 265 7.35 -19.26 17.27
CA ARG A 265 6.20 -20.01 17.80
C ARG A 265 6.02 -21.37 17.16
N VAL A 266 6.00 -21.45 15.84
CA VAL A 266 5.59 -22.67 15.11
C VAL A 266 6.77 -23.52 14.63
N GLY A 267 7.99 -22.97 14.66
CA GLY A 267 9.20 -23.56 14.12
C GLY A 267 9.20 -23.64 12.59
N ILE A 268 10.35 -24.03 12.02
CA ILE A 268 10.55 -24.17 10.57
C ILE A 268 9.51 -25.12 9.94
N ASP A 269 9.27 -26.27 10.58
CA ASP A 269 8.30 -27.24 10.06
C ASP A 269 6.86 -26.72 10.11
N GLY A 270 6.54 -25.86 11.09
CA GLY A 270 5.27 -25.15 11.15
C GLY A 270 5.11 -24.15 10.02
N MET A 271 6.16 -23.40 9.65
CA MET A 271 6.13 -22.50 8.48
C MET A 271 5.88 -23.26 7.18
N ILE A 272 6.49 -24.43 7.01
CA ILE A 272 6.24 -25.31 5.86
C ILE A 272 4.79 -25.81 5.88
N GLU A 273 4.25 -26.22 7.02
CA GLU A 273 2.85 -26.67 7.11
C GLU A 273 1.85 -25.56 6.81
N ILE A 274 2.11 -24.32 7.23
CA ILE A 274 1.30 -23.16 6.85
C ILE A 274 1.25 -23.05 5.32
N GLY A 275 2.40 -23.17 4.64
CA GLY A 275 2.47 -23.13 3.18
C GLY A 275 1.63 -24.21 2.49
N ARG A 276 1.55 -25.42 3.07
CA ARG A 276 0.76 -26.54 2.52
C ARG A 276 -0.75 -26.27 2.48
N VAL A 277 -1.25 -25.29 3.26
CA VAL A 277 -2.65 -24.87 3.19
C VAL A 277 -3.00 -24.44 1.76
N GLY A 278 -2.11 -23.72 1.06
CA GLY A 278 -2.38 -23.17 -0.27
C GLY A 278 -2.64 -24.21 -1.36
N ARG A 279 -2.13 -25.44 -1.21
CA ARG A 279 -2.41 -26.55 -2.15
C ARG A 279 -3.59 -27.43 -1.77
N ARG A 280 -3.96 -27.42 -0.48
CA ARG A 280 -5.01 -28.28 0.10
C ARG A 280 -6.37 -27.59 0.21
N GLU A 281 -6.40 -26.27 0.30
CA GLU A 281 -7.62 -25.50 0.51
C GLU A 281 -7.85 -24.49 -0.62
N ILE A 282 -9.11 -24.36 -1.04
CA ILE A 282 -9.56 -23.30 -1.94
C ILE A 282 -10.02 -22.08 -1.16
N GLY A 283 -10.01 -20.90 -1.79
CA GLY A 283 -10.42 -19.67 -1.12
C GLY A 283 -9.50 -19.32 0.05
N SER A 284 -8.21 -19.60 -0.10
CA SER A 284 -7.17 -19.34 0.90
C SER A 284 -6.28 -18.18 0.47
N LYS A 285 -5.98 -17.28 1.42
CA LYS A 285 -4.97 -16.21 1.26
C LYS A 285 -3.54 -16.69 1.55
N ILE A 286 -3.33 -18.00 1.76
CA ILE A 286 -2.01 -18.61 1.63
C ILE A 286 -1.86 -19.00 0.15
N ASN A 287 -1.45 -18.04 -0.67
CA ASN A 287 -1.35 -18.19 -2.12
C ASN A 287 -0.13 -17.43 -2.66
N MET A 288 0.14 -17.55 -3.96
CA MET A 288 1.34 -17.01 -4.58
C MET A 288 1.48 -15.50 -4.38
N LEU A 289 0.41 -14.73 -4.59
CA LEU A 289 0.43 -13.27 -4.44
C LEU A 289 0.81 -12.85 -3.01
N HIS A 290 0.21 -13.47 -1.98
CA HIS A 290 0.52 -13.11 -0.60
C HIS A 290 1.97 -13.47 -0.27
N LEU A 291 2.46 -14.66 -0.66
CA LEU A 291 3.85 -15.04 -0.41
C LEU A 291 4.85 -14.16 -1.18
N TRP A 292 4.52 -13.79 -2.41
CA TRP A 292 5.30 -12.87 -3.24
C TRP A 292 5.39 -11.50 -2.59
N ALA A 293 4.27 -10.97 -2.08
CA ALA A 293 4.24 -9.69 -1.41
C ALA A 293 5.02 -9.69 -0.10
N ILE A 294 4.92 -10.76 0.72
CA ILE A 294 5.73 -10.91 1.94
C ILE A 294 7.23 -10.92 1.62
N ALA A 295 7.65 -11.56 0.53
CA ALA A 295 9.05 -11.61 0.11
C ALA A 295 9.58 -10.24 -0.36
N CYS A 296 8.81 -9.55 -1.20
CA CYS A 296 9.26 -8.33 -1.88
C CYS A 296 9.09 -7.05 -1.03
N ALA A 297 7.96 -6.92 -0.31
CA ALA A 297 7.56 -5.68 0.34
C ALA A 297 8.57 -5.13 1.37
N PRO A 298 9.30 -5.95 2.16
CA PRO A 298 10.30 -5.41 3.08
C PRO A 298 11.49 -4.75 2.37
N SER A 299 11.96 -5.34 1.26
CA SER A 299 13.05 -4.77 0.44
C SER A 299 12.59 -3.48 -0.26
N PHE A 300 11.38 -3.48 -0.80
CA PHE A 300 10.81 -2.29 -1.42
C PHE A 300 10.55 -1.19 -0.38
N GLY A 301 10.02 -1.56 0.79
CA GLY A 301 9.81 -0.66 1.91
C GLY A 301 11.10 -0.01 2.39
N ARG A 302 12.22 -0.75 2.39
CA ARG A 302 13.55 -0.21 2.63
C ARG A 302 13.94 0.82 1.57
N GLY A 303 13.68 0.55 0.30
CA GLY A 303 13.86 1.51 -0.80
C GLY A 303 13.11 2.83 -0.58
N ILE A 304 11.85 2.76 -0.16
CA ILE A 304 11.05 3.94 0.18
C ILE A 304 11.63 4.67 1.39
N ALA A 305 12.02 3.95 2.45
CA ALA A 305 12.60 4.55 3.65
C ALA A 305 13.93 5.28 3.37
N LEU A 306 14.73 4.76 2.44
CA LEU A 306 15.96 5.41 1.95
C LEU A 306 15.66 6.70 1.17
N GLU A 307 14.67 6.69 0.28
CA GLU A 307 14.23 7.88 -0.47
C GLU A 307 13.65 8.97 0.44
N LEU A 308 13.01 8.56 1.55
CA LEU A 308 12.54 9.47 2.60
C LEU A 308 13.66 9.97 3.54
N GLY A 309 14.90 9.49 3.38
CA GLY A 309 16.05 9.88 4.20
C GLY A 309 16.05 9.33 5.63
N LEU A 310 15.19 8.35 5.93
CA LEU A 310 14.94 7.90 7.32
C LEU A 310 16.16 7.20 7.96
N HIS A 311 16.94 6.50 7.16
CA HIS A 311 18.18 5.83 7.57
C HIS A 311 19.12 5.63 6.36
N ASP A 312 20.33 5.14 6.60
CA ASP A 312 21.29 4.82 5.54
C ASP A 312 21.15 3.38 5.00
N LEU A 313 21.99 3.01 4.04
CA LEU A 313 21.99 1.69 3.42
C LEU A 313 22.36 0.54 4.36
N ASP A 314 23.12 0.80 5.42
CA ASP A 314 23.64 -0.26 6.28
C ASP A 314 22.66 -0.63 7.40
N PHE A 315 21.83 0.33 7.83
CA PHE A 315 20.93 0.17 8.96
C PHE A 315 19.99 -1.04 8.81
N ARG A 316 20.19 -2.03 9.68
CA ARG A 316 19.41 -3.27 9.85
C ARG A 316 19.20 -4.07 8.55
N ALA A 317 20.03 -3.87 7.53
CA ALA A 317 19.82 -4.43 6.19
C ALA A 317 19.78 -5.98 6.20
N ASP A 318 20.47 -6.64 7.14
CA ASP A 318 20.45 -8.11 7.26
C ASP A 318 19.05 -8.69 7.59
N ARG A 319 18.10 -7.90 8.10
CA ARG A 319 16.71 -8.35 8.33
C ARG A 319 16.01 -8.86 7.06
N ILE A 320 16.47 -8.43 5.89
CA ILE A 320 15.98 -8.96 4.61
C ILE A 320 16.33 -10.45 4.45
N ARG A 321 17.50 -10.89 4.94
CA ARG A 321 17.91 -12.32 4.90
C ARG A 321 16.97 -13.18 5.73
N ASP A 322 16.66 -12.73 6.94
CA ASP A 322 15.74 -13.45 7.84
C ASP A 322 14.35 -13.58 7.20
N THR A 323 13.84 -12.47 6.66
CA THR A 323 12.54 -12.43 5.97
C THR A 323 12.52 -13.42 4.81
N PHE A 324 13.49 -13.35 3.88
CA PHE A 324 13.54 -14.26 2.74
C PHE A 324 13.69 -15.73 3.17
N GLY A 325 14.52 -16.02 4.17
CA GLY A 325 14.69 -17.37 4.71
C GLY A 325 13.36 -17.96 5.21
N ILE A 326 12.58 -17.17 5.95
CA ILE A 326 11.25 -17.57 6.45
C ILE A 326 10.27 -17.79 5.28
N VAL A 327 10.22 -16.86 4.32
CA VAL A 327 9.30 -16.98 3.18
C VAL A 327 9.61 -18.20 2.30
N ARG A 328 10.88 -18.55 2.11
CA ARG A 328 11.28 -19.79 1.40
C ARG A 328 10.70 -21.04 2.05
N ARG A 329 10.59 -21.08 3.39
CA ARG A 329 9.98 -22.20 4.13
C ARG A 329 8.49 -22.30 3.85
N ILE A 330 7.79 -21.17 3.71
CA ILE A 330 6.36 -21.19 3.32
C ILE A 330 6.21 -21.65 1.87
N TYR A 331 7.06 -21.17 0.96
CA TYR A 331 7.06 -21.64 -0.44
C TYR A 331 7.37 -23.13 -0.59
N LYS A 332 8.22 -23.70 0.28
CA LYS A 332 8.43 -25.15 0.35
C LYS A 332 7.12 -25.90 0.61
N GLY A 333 6.25 -25.36 1.48
CA GLY A 333 4.92 -25.90 1.71
C GLY A 333 4.01 -25.81 0.48
N LEU A 334 4.06 -24.67 -0.22
CA LEU A 334 3.22 -24.40 -1.39
C LEU A 334 3.62 -25.28 -2.60
N TRP A 335 4.91 -25.32 -2.94
CA TRP A 335 5.42 -25.95 -4.16
C TRP A 335 6.03 -27.34 -3.98
N GLU A 336 6.38 -27.74 -2.75
CA GLU A 336 7.10 -28.97 -2.39
C GLU A 336 8.55 -29.07 -2.91
N SER A 337 8.84 -28.64 -4.14
CA SER A 337 10.16 -28.66 -4.76
C SER A 337 10.26 -27.66 -5.94
N GLY A 338 11.49 -27.47 -6.45
CA GLY A 338 11.78 -26.61 -7.59
C GLY A 338 11.83 -25.12 -7.25
N PRO A 339 11.71 -24.24 -8.26
CA PRO A 339 11.75 -22.80 -8.06
C PRO A 339 10.46 -22.30 -7.38
N ILE A 340 10.53 -21.16 -6.68
CA ILE A 340 9.41 -20.60 -5.90
C ILE A 340 8.51 -19.63 -6.67
N LEU A 341 8.96 -19.13 -7.82
CA LEU A 341 8.24 -18.16 -8.65
C LEU A 341 7.73 -18.81 -9.94
N THR A 342 6.56 -18.39 -10.39
CA THR A 342 5.91 -18.80 -11.63
C THR A 342 6.64 -18.31 -12.88
N SER A 343 7.30 -17.15 -12.83
CA SER A 343 8.20 -16.71 -13.90
C SER A 343 9.27 -17.76 -14.24
N MET A 344 9.73 -18.52 -13.24
CA MET A 344 10.68 -19.63 -13.37
C MET A 344 10.02 -20.99 -13.72
N LYS A 345 8.69 -21.02 -13.82
CA LYS A 345 7.85 -22.19 -14.16
C LYS A 345 7.07 -21.97 -15.45
N GLU A 346 7.63 -21.21 -16.38
CA GLU A 346 6.96 -20.86 -17.66
C GLU A 346 5.60 -20.19 -17.44
N TYR A 347 5.44 -19.42 -16.36
CA TYR A 347 4.19 -18.75 -15.96
C TYR A 347 3.02 -19.73 -15.75
N LYS A 348 3.31 -20.96 -15.30
CA LYS A 348 2.32 -21.97 -14.91
C LYS A 348 2.25 -22.08 -13.39
N ALA A 349 1.03 -21.97 -12.88
CA ALA A 349 0.71 -21.94 -11.46
C ALA A 349 -0.11 -23.17 -11.02
N GLU A 350 0.43 -24.37 -11.18
CA GLU A 350 -0.24 -25.62 -10.77
C GLU A 350 -0.12 -25.84 -9.25
N VAL A 351 -0.86 -25.04 -8.47
CA VAL A 351 -0.75 -24.97 -6.99
C VAL A 351 -1.55 -26.07 -6.29
N LEU A 352 -2.82 -26.28 -6.69
CA LEU A 352 -3.74 -27.19 -6.00
C LEU A 352 -3.41 -28.66 -6.22
N ASP A 353 -3.69 -29.47 -5.18
CA ASP A 353 -3.65 -30.92 -5.28
C ASP A 353 -4.64 -31.46 -6.32
N ARG A 354 -4.26 -32.56 -6.99
CA ARG A 354 -5.03 -33.13 -8.12
C ARG A 354 -6.49 -33.44 -7.77
N ASP A 355 -6.75 -33.88 -6.53
CA ASP A 355 -8.09 -34.21 -6.05
C ASP A 355 -9.07 -33.02 -6.17
N TRP A 356 -8.59 -31.77 -6.10
CA TRP A 356 -9.42 -30.59 -6.35
C TRP A 356 -9.84 -30.48 -7.80
N ILE A 357 -8.92 -30.73 -8.73
CA ILE A 357 -9.19 -30.67 -10.17
C ILE A 357 -10.23 -31.74 -10.54
N ASP A 358 -10.06 -32.95 -10.01
CA ASP A 358 -10.99 -34.06 -10.23
C ASP A 358 -12.38 -33.75 -9.62
N ARG A 359 -12.43 -33.09 -8.45
CA ARG A 359 -13.69 -32.61 -7.84
C ARG A 359 -14.36 -31.53 -8.69
N PHE A 360 -13.61 -30.54 -9.17
CA PHE A 360 -14.15 -29.51 -10.06
C PHE A 360 -14.73 -30.12 -11.33
N GLU A 361 -14.04 -31.10 -11.92
CA GLU A 361 -14.51 -31.79 -13.13
C GLU A 361 -15.82 -32.54 -12.89
N ALA A 362 -15.95 -33.21 -11.74
CA ALA A 362 -17.18 -33.89 -11.34
C ALA A 362 -18.35 -32.92 -11.09
N ASP A 363 -18.04 -31.70 -10.67
CA ASP A 363 -19.04 -30.70 -10.26
C ASP A 363 -19.36 -29.64 -11.31
N LYS A 364 -18.68 -29.60 -12.45
CA LYS A 364 -18.87 -28.54 -13.45
C LYS A 364 -20.29 -28.48 -14.03
N VAL A 365 -20.73 -27.27 -14.33
CA VAL A 365 -21.97 -26.95 -15.04
C VAL A 365 -21.65 -26.26 -16.37
N SER A 366 -22.46 -26.53 -17.39
CA SER A 366 -22.18 -26.08 -18.75
C SER A 366 -22.61 -24.64 -19.02
N LEU A 367 -21.80 -23.89 -19.76
CA LEU A 367 -22.10 -22.55 -20.29
C LEU A 367 -22.51 -22.58 -21.77
N ALA A 368 -23.10 -23.69 -22.21
CA ALA A 368 -23.47 -23.90 -23.61
C ALA A 368 -24.59 -22.97 -24.10
N ASP A 369 -25.50 -22.55 -23.22
CA ASP A 369 -26.56 -21.61 -23.53
C ASP A 369 -26.23 -20.18 -23.07
N GLU A 370 -26.90 -19.22 -23.72
CA GLU A 370 -26.65 -17.79 -23.52
C GLU A 370 -27.08 -17.30 -22.12
N GLU A 371 -28.13 -17.87 -21.53
CA GLU A 371 -28.63 -17.47 -20.21
C GLU A 371 -27.62 -17.86 -19.12
N SER A 372 -27.10 -19.08 -19.17
CA SER A 372 -26.04 -19.59 -18.29
C SER A 372 -24.76 -18.77 -18.43
N ARG A 373 -24.35 -18.44 -19.66
CA ARG A 373 -23.17 -17.61 -19.93
C ARG A 373 -23.30 -16.21 -19.36
N GLN A 374 -24.44 -15.55 -19.57
CA GLN A 374 -24.72 -14.23 -19.01
C GLN A 374 -24.80 -14.24 -17.48
N ALA A 375 -25.41 -15.28 -16.89
CA ALA A 375 -25.47 -15.44 -15.44
C ALA A 375 -24.07 -15.55 -14.82
N PHE A 376 -23.22 -16.41 -15.41
CA PHE A 376 -21.82 -16.56 -14.99
C PHE A 376 -21.04 -15.25 -15.14
N GLN A 377 -21.05 -14.63 -16.33
CA GLN A 377 -20.23 -13.45 -16.62
C GLN A 377 -20.55 -12.28 -15.67
N ARG A 378 -21.83 -12.01 -15.42
CA ARG A 378 -22.23 -10.92 -14.52
C ARG A 378 -21.89 -11.20 -13.06
N TYR A 379 -22.02 -12.44 -12.62
CA TYR A 379 -21.60 -12.84 -11.28
C TYR A 379 -20.08 -12.71 -11.12
N ASN A 380 -19.30 -13.19 -12.09
CA ASN A 380 -17.84 -13.16 -12.07
C ASN A 380 -17.32 -11.73 -11.94
N GLY A 381 -17.80 -10.82 -12.81
CA GLY A 381 -17.45 -9.40 -12.72
C GLY A 381 -17.85 -8.75 -11.39
N ALA A 382 -19.03 -9.05 -10.86
CA ALA A 382 -19.51 -8.47 -9.59
C ALA A 382 -18.69 -8.95 -8.37
N ALA A 383 -18.32 -10.24 -8.34
CA ALA A 383 -17.50 -10.81 -7.27
C ALA A 383 -16.09 -10.20 -7.26
N GLU A 384 -15.41 -10.14 -8.41
CA GLU A 384 -14.08 -9.52 -8.51
C GLU A 384 -14.11 -8.05 -8.17
N LEU A 385 -15.13 -7.32 -8.63
CA LEU A 385 -15.27 -5.90 -8.35
C LEU A 385 -15.44 -5.62 -6.85
N MET A 386 -16.29 -6.39 -6.18
CA MET A 386 -16.43 -6.32 -4.72
C MET A 386 -15.10 -6.63 -4.02
N ALA A 387 -14.38 -7.65 -4.50
CA ALA A 387 -13.08 -8.02 -3.95
C ALA A 387 -12.03 -6.90 -4.09
N PHE A 388 -11.92 -6.26 -5.26
CA PHE A 388 -11.03 -5.10 -5.45
C PHE A 388 -11.43 -3.93 -4.56
N LEU A 389 -12.73 -3.63 -4.44
CA LEU A 389 -13.20 -2.52 -3.60
C LEU A 389 -12.92 -2.75 -2.11
N LEU A 390 -13.17 -3.96 -1.59
CA LEU A 390 -12.88 -4.34 -0.21
C LEU A 390 -11.39 -4.18 0.13
N HIS A 391 -10.51 -4.41 -0.84
CA HIS A 391 -9.07 -4.37 -0.68
C HIS A 391 -8.43 -3.05 -1.15
N PHE A 392 -9.21 -1.97 -1.35
CA PHE A 392 -8.69 -0.66 -1.78
C PHE A 392 -7.89 -0.76 -3.09
N ASP A 393 -8.45 -1.43 -4.09
CA ASP A 393 -7.82 -1.66 -5.40
C ASP A 393 -6.46 -2.38 -5.30
N ASN A 394 -6.20 -3.08 -4.19
CA ASN A 394 -5.09 -4.00 -4.05
C ASN A 394 -5.49 -5.37 -4.60
N ARG A 395 -4.58 -6.00 -5.35
CA ARG A 395 -4.79 -7.31 -5.97
C ARG A 395 -5.06 -8.43 -4.95
N LEU A 396 -4.74 -8.27 -3.66
CA LEU A 396 -4.97 -9.28 -2.61
C LEU A 396 -6.42 -9.79 -2.51
N GLY A 397 -7.39 -9.05 -3.06
CA GLY A 397 -8.79 -9.48 -3.13
C GLY A 397 -9.04 -10.62 -4.11
N VAL A 398 -8.13 -10.90 -5.05
CA VAL A 398 -8.35 -11.93 -6.08
C VAL A 398 -7.05 -12.73 -6.27
N SER A 399 -7.16 -14.03 -6.57
CA SER A 399 -6.00 -14.90 -6.86
C SER A 399 -6.34 -15.89 -7.96
N ASP A 400 -5.64 -15.79 -9.09
CA ASP A 400 -5.71 -16.75 -10.20
C ASP A 400 -4.56 -17.76 -10.13
N HIS A 401 -4.82 -19.00 -10.50
CA HIS A 401 -3.80 -20.03 -10.67
C HIS A 401 -4.22 -21.14 -11.66
N GLY A 402 -3.25 -21.90 -12.14
CA GLY A 402 -3.34 -22.81 -13.28
C GLY A 402 -2.36 -22.37 -14.40
N PRO A 403 -2.56 -22.79 -15.65
CA PRO A 403 -3.54 -23.77 -16.11
C PRO A 403 -3.23 -25.19 -15.59
N TYR A 404 -4.25 -25.92 -15.13
CA TYR A 404 -4.15 -27.33 -14.76
C TYR A 404 -4.49 -28.21 -15.96
N PRO A 405 -3.60 -29.10 -16.44
CA PRO A 405 -3.87 -29.94 -17.58
C PRO A 405 -4.93 -31.01 -17.29
N LEU A 406 -5.85 -31.21 -18.23
CA LEU A 406 -6.86 -32.27 -18.20
C LEU A 406 -6.48 -33.46 -19.09
N PRO A 407 -6.98 -34.68 -18.79
CA PRO A 407 -6.65 -35.88 -19.57
C PRO A 407 -7.10 -35.84 -21.03
N ASP A 408 -8.12 -35.04 -21.35
CA ASP A 408 -8.65 -34.85 -22.71
C ASP A 408 -7.84 -33.87 -23.56
N GLY A 409 -6.81 -33.24 -22.98
CA GLY A 409 -5.99 -32.21 -23.62
C GLY A 409 -6.53 -30.77 -23.45
N GLY A 410 -7.62 -30.60 -22.69
CA GLY A 410 -8.07 -29.31 -22.20
C GLY A 410 -7.31 -28.85 -20.95
N PHE A 411 -7.77 -27.77 -20.33
CA PHE A 411 -7.20 -27.28 -19.09
C PHE A 411 -8.22 -26.54 -18.21
N VAL A 412 -7.85 -26.31 -16.95
CA VAL A 412 -8.65 -25.56 -15.97
C VAL A 412 -7.86 -24.36 -15.47
N LEU A 413 -8.50 -23.19 -15.42
CA LEU A 413 -8.05 -22.06 -14.61
C LEU A 413 -8.90 -21.95 -13.36
N VAL A 414 -8.31 -21.52 -12.25
CA VAL A 414 -9.05 -21.37 -11.00
C VAL A 414 -8.81 -19.97 -10.45
N ARG A 415 -9.88 -19.33 -10.01
CA ARG A 415 -9.92 -17.99 -9.45
C ARG A 415 -10.56 -18.00 -8.08
N ASP A 416 -9.87 -17.44 -7.11
CA ASP A 416 -10.45 -17.06 -5.81
C ASP A 416 -10.75 -15.57 -5.79
N ALA A 417 -11.94 -15.18 -5.33
CA ALA A 417 -12.29 -13.80 -5.00
C ALA A 417 -12.70 -13.72 -3.52
N PHE A 418 -12.08 -12.80 -2.76
CA PHE A 418 -12.29 -12.60 -1.33
C PHE A 418 -13.27 -11.44 -1.10
N LEU A 419 -14.46 -11.77 -0.62
CA LEU A 419 -15.62 -10.87 -0.61
C LEU A 419 -15.93 -10.27 0.76
N ASN A 420 -15.32 -10.80 1.81
CA ASN A 420 -15.52 -10.38 3.20
C ASN A 420 -14.21 -10.52 3.97
N GLU A 421 -13.84 -9.53 4.78
CA GLU A 421 -12.62 -9.58 5.61
C GLU A 421 -12.88 -8.92 6.97
N PRO A 422 -13.24 -9.71 8.00
CA PRO A 422 -13.57 -9.19 9.32
C PRO A 422 -12.44 -8.42 10.00
N ALA A 423 -11.19 -8.57 9.54
CA ALA A 423 -10.06 -7.80 10.07
C ALA A 423 -10.08 -6.32 9.68
N TRP A 424 -10.82 -5.94 8.63
CA TRP A 424 -10.88 -4.57 8.15
C TRP A 424 -11.99 -3.79 8.83
N SER A 425 -11.67 -2.61 9.37
CA SER A 425 -12.64 -1.74 10.05
C SER A 425 -13.71 -1.17 9.12
N TRP A 426 -13.45 -1.13 7.80
CA TRP A 426 -14.41 -0.68 6.77
C TRP A 426 -15.27 -1.81 6.19
N ASN A 427 -14.95 -3.06 6.52
CA ASN A 427 -15.77 -4.21 6.15
C ASN A 427 -17.11 -4.17 6.90
N ASN A 428 -18.19 -4.60 6.26
CA ASN A 428 -19.48 -4.69 6.90
C ASN A 428 -19.53 -5.95 7.80
N PRO A 429 -19.61 -5.82 9.15
CA PRO A 429 -19.63 -6.99 10.03
C PRO A 429 -20.88 -7.86 9.86
N ASP A 430 -21.98 -7.27 9.36
CA ASP A 430 -23.24 -7.96 9.10
C ASP A 430 -23.40 -8.34 7.61
N SER A 431 -22.31 -8.32 6.83
CA SER A 431 -22.36 -8.61 5.40
C SER A 431 -22.92 -10.02 5.14
N PRO A 432 -23.86 -10.19 4.19
CA PRO A 432 -24.34 -11.51 3.79
C PRO A 432 -23.32 -12.27 2.93
N LEU A 433 -22.22 -11.62 2.52
CA LEU A 433 -21.23 -12.18 1.63
C LEU A 433 -20.39 -13.26 2.33
N PRO A 434 -20.09 -14.37 1.64
CA PRO A 434 -19.13 -15.36 2.13
C PRO A 434 -17.73 -14.75 2.24
N TRP A 435 -16.85 -15.40 2.99
CA TRP A 435 -15.42 -15.06 3.00
C TRP A 435 -14.84 -15.01 1.58
N SER A 436 -15.06 -16.07 0.81
CA SER A 436 -14.56 -16.16 -0.55
C SER A 436 -15.47 -16.98 -1.45
N VAL A 437 -15.25 -16.79 -2.75
CA VAL A 437 -15.79 -17.64 -3.79
C VAL A 437 -14.67 -18.11 -4.73
N THR A 438 -14.64 -19.42 -4.98
CA THR A 438 -13.68 -20.07 -5.88
C THR A 438 -14.41 -20.49 -7.15
N THR A 439 -13.86 -20.13 -8.30
CA THR A 439 -14.40 -20.43 -9.64
C THR A 439 -13.37 -21.20 -10.44
N ALA A 440 -13.68 -22.44 -10.83
CA ALA A 440 -12.91 -23.21 -11.79
C ALA A 440 -13.51 -23.04 -13.20
N LEU A 441 -12.69 -22.63 -14.16
CA LEU A 441 -13.02 -22.31 -15.55
C LEU A 441 -12.46 -23.39 -16.47
N PHE A 442 -13.31 -24.10 -17.20
CA PHE A 442 -12.91 -25.20 -18.07
C PHE A 442 -12.74 -24.75 -19.52
N PHE A 443 -11.63 -25.16 -20.13
CA PHE A 443 -11.29 -24.88 -21.51
C PHE A 443 -11.11 -26.19 -22.28
N PRO A 444 -11.87 -26.42 -23.38
CA PRO A 444 -11.76 -27.63 -24.17
C PRO A 444 -10.38 -27.82 -24.82
N ALA A 445 -10.07 -29.06 -25.18
CA ALA A 445 -8.88 -29.37 -25.97
C ALA A 445 -8.83 -28.59 -27.29
N GLY A 446 -7.65 -28.08 -27.63
CA GLY A 446 -7.44 -27.28 -28.86
C GLY A 446 -7.91 -25.83 -28.77
N THR A 447 -8.29 -25.35 -27.58
CA THR A 447 -8.54 -23.92 -27.33
C THR A 447 -7.30 -23.09 -27.72
N PRO A 448 -7.44 -22.06 -28.58
CA PRO A 448 -6.31 -21.30 -29.12
C PRO A 448 -5.87 -20.18 -28.15
N LEU A 449 -5.62 -20.52 -26.88
CA LEU A 449 -5.14 -19.58 -25.87
C LEU A 449 -3.72 -19.94 -25.44
N ASP A 450 -2.82 -18.96 -25.53
CA ASP A 450 -1.61 -18.95 -24.71
C ASP A 450 -1.96 -18.34 -23.34
N VAL A 451 -1.51 -18.95 -22.26
CA VAL A 451 -1.94 -18.60 -20.89
C VAL A 451 -0.72 -18.43 -20.00
N GLN A 452 -0.68 -17.30 -19.32
CA GLN A 452 0.34 -16.97 -18.33
C GLN A 452 -0.35 -16.59 -17.02
N VAL A 453 0.13 -17.15 -15.92
CA VAL A 453 -0.21 -16.70 -14.57
C VAL A 453 1.08 -16.16 -13.94
N VAL A 454 1.10 -14.84 -13.72
CA VAL A 454 2.25 -14.15 -13.10
C VAL A 454 2.22 -14.28 -11.57
N ASP A 455 3.34 -13.99 -10.91
CA ASP A 455 3.53 -14.22 -9.47
C ASP A 455 2.55 -13.49 -8.55
N ILE A 456 2.01 -12.36 -9.02
CA ILE A 456 0.92 -11.63 -8.37
C ILE A 456 -0.47 -12.30 -8.54
N SER A 457 -0.50 -13.58 -8.91
CA SER A 457 -1.71 -14.40 -9.11
C SER A 457 -2.69 -13.76 -10.09
N THR A 458 -2.17 -13.26 -11.22
CA THR A 458 -2.97 -12.64 -12.29
C THR A 458 -2.83 -13.44 -13.57
N VAL A 459 -3.97 -13.76 -14.19
CA VAL A 459 -3.99 -14.42 -15.49
C VAL A 459 -3.97 -13.43 -16.66
N PHE A 460 -3.07 -13.69 -17.60
CA PHE A 460 -3.03 -13.06 -18.91
C PHE A 460 -3.14 -14.12 -19.99
N THR A 461 -3.83 -13.80 -21.08
CA THR A 461 -4.01 -14.72 -22.20
C THR A 461 -3.73 -14.03 -23.53
N THR A 462 -3.33 -14.80 -24.53
CA THR A 462 -3.28 -14.37 -25.93
C THR A 462 -4.14 -15.31 -26.79
N PRO A 463 -5.20 -14.83 -27.46
CA PRO A 463 -5.77 -13.48 -27.40
C PRO A 463 -6.25 -13.07 -25.99
N ALA A 464 -6.42 -11.77 -25.77
CA ALA A 464 -6.68 -11.21 -24.43
C ALA A 464 -8.06 -11.57 -23.87
N ASN A 465 -9.05 -11.78 -24.74
CA ASN A 465 -10.40 -12.18 -24.35
C ASN A 465 -10.55 -13.70 -24.29
N TYR A 466 -10.40 -14.29 -23.10
CA TYR A 466 -10.53 -15.73 -22.91
C TYR A 466 -11.98 -16.19 -22.64
N LEU A 467 -12.88 -15.30 -22.20
CA LEU A 467 -14.24 -15.65 -21.76
C LEU A 467 -15.07 -16.44 -22.81
N PRO A 468 -14.99 -16.14 -24.12
CA PRO A 468 -15.69 -16.92 -25.14
C PRO A 468 -15.28 -18.40 -25.20
N TYR A 469 -14.09 -18.73 -24.72
CA TYR A 469 -13.55 -20.10 -24.76
C TYR A 469 -13.89 -20.94 -23.53
N VAL A 470 -14.50 -20.34 -22.49
CA VAL A 470 -14.94 -21.08 -21.31
C VAL A 470 -16.17 -21.93 -21.66
N SER A 471 -16.05 -23.25 -21.51
CA SER A 471 -17.12 -24.20 -21.83
C SER A 471 -17.99 -24.54 -20.62
N ASP A 472 -17.36 -24.69 -19.46
CA ASP A 472 -18.00 -25.13 -18.21
C ASP A 472 -17.37 -24.41 -17.03
N VAL A 473 -18.09 -24.35 -15.91
CA VAL A 473 -17.59 -23.78 -14.64
C VAL A 473 -17.97 -24.63 -13.44
N ALA A 474 -17.15 -24.62 -12.39
CA ALA A 474 -17.53 -25.10 -11.06
C ALA A 474 -17.27 -23.99 -10.04
N VAL A 475 -18.27 -23.67 -9.21
CA VAL A 475 -18.22 -22.51 -8.30
C VAL A 475 -18.51 -22.94 -6.86
N TYR A 476 -17.70 -22.47 -5.91
CA TYR A 476 -17.80 -22.81 -4.48
C TYR A 476 -17.70 -21.57 -3.62
N THR A 477 -18.53 -21.47 -2.58
CA THR A 477 -18.39 -20.44 -1.54
C THR A 477 -17.83 -21.03 -0.26
N ARG A 478 -16.89 -20.31 0.35
CA ARG A 478 -16.38 -20.58 1.70
C ARG A 478 -16.99 -19.55 2.66
N PRO A 479 -17.77 -19.95 3.69
CA PRO A 479 -18.54 -19.00 4.49
C PRO A 479 -17.67 -18.10 5.37
N THR A 480 -16.63 -18.64 6.02
CA THR A 480 -15.67 -17.90 6.85
C THR A 480 -14.24 -18.28 6.48
N TRP A 481 -13.27 -17.43 6.84
CA TRP A 481 -11.85 -17.65 6.51
C TRP A 481 -11.29 -18.95 7.12
N ASP A 482 -11.86 -19.42 8.23
CA ASP A 482 -11.48 -20.61 8.99
C ASP A 482 -12.44 -21.80 8.76
N ALA A 483 -13.45 -21.65 7.89
CA ALA A 483 -14.42 -22.70 7.62
C ALA A 483 -13.71 -23.97 7.09
N PRO A 484 -13.96 -25.15 7.67
CA PRO A 484 -13.39 -26.40 7.17
C PRO A 484 -13.81 -26.72 5.73
N MET A 485 -12.95 -27.38 4.95
CA MET A 485 -13.20 -27.66 3.52
C MET A 485 -14.40 -28.58 3.23
N ASP A 486 -14.92 -29.31 4.22
CA ASP A 486 -16.15 -30.11 4.09
C ASP A 486 -17.43 -29.28 4.25
N THR A 487 -17.32 -28.01 4.68
CA THR A 487 -18.44 -27.07 4.85
C THR A 487 -18.66 -26.13 3.66
N ILE A 488 -17.79 -26.16 2.65
CA ILE A 488 -17.95 -25.32 1.46
C ILE A 488 -19.21 -25.70 0.68
N THR A 489 -19.82 -24.72 0.04
CA THR A 489 -21.08 -24.90 -0.70
C THR A 489 -20.85 -24.70 -2.18
N LYS A 490 -21.27 -25.67 -3.00
CA LYS A 490 -21.31 -25.54 -4.46
C LYS A 490 -22.46 -24.62 -4.88
N LEU A 491 -22.21 -23.71 -5.81
CA LEU A 491 -23.24 -22.83 -6.39
C LEU A 491 -23.72 -23.33 -7.76
N ASP A 492 -25.04 -23.26 -7.96
CA ASP A 492 -25.67 -23.31 -9.27
C ASP A 492 -25.90 -21.89 -9.81
N PHE A 493 -26.52 -21.76 -10.99
CA PHE A 493 -26.77 -20.46 -11.61
C PHE A 493 -27.71 -19.56 -10.79
N GLU A 494 -28.62 -20.13 -10.00
CA GLU A 494 -29.49 -19.33 -9.12
C GLU A 494 -28.68 -18.77 -7.94
N GLY A 495 -27.81 -19.60 -7.36
CA GLY A 495 -26.83 -19.17 -6.37
C GLY A 495 -25.91 -18.06 -6.89
N MET A 496 -25.43 -18.17 -8.14
CA MET A 496 -24.60 -17.13 -8.78
C MET A 496 -25.37 -15.81 -8.94
N ARG A 497 -26.64 -15.86 -9.37
CA ARG A 497 -27.48 -14.65 -9.49
C ARG A 497 -27.73 -13.99 -8.15
N LYS A 498 -27.99 -14.79 -7.10
CA LYS A 498 -28.15 -14.27 -5.74
C LYS A 498 -26.86 -13.61 -5.25
N LEU A 499 -25.74 -14.31 -5.37
CA LEU A 499 -24.44 -13.79 -4.93
C LEU A 499 -24.05 -12.51 -5.68
N ARG A 500 -24.32 -12.45 -6.99
CA ARG A 500 -24.18 -11.20 -7.78
C ARG A 500 -24.96 -10.05 -7.14
N ALA A 501 -26.24 -10.23 -6.84
CA ALA A 501 -27.08 -9.18 -6.27
C ALA A 501 -26.60 -8.74 -4.87
N ASP A 502 -26.12 -9.68 -4.06
CA ASP A 502 -25.49 -9.39 -2.77
C ASP A 502 -24.20 -8.55 -2.96
N CYS A 503 -23.32 -8.94 -3.91
CA CYS A 503 -22.09 -8.20 -4.23
C CYS A 503 -22.37 -6.77 -4.75
N GLU A 504 -23.36 -6.59 -5.62
CA GLU A 504 -23.75 -5.27 -6.13
C GLU A 504 -24.26 -4.37 -4.99
N THR A 505 -25.03 -4.94 -4.06
CA THR A 505 -25.56 -4.21 -2.89
C THR A 505 -24.45 -3.80 -1.93
N GLU A 506 -23.59 -4.75 -1.54
CA GLU A 506 -22.52 -4.51 -0.57
C GLU A 506 -21.42 -3.60 -1.15
N SER A 507 -21.11 -3.72 -2.44
CA SER A 507 -20.11 -2.84 -3.08
C SER A 507 -20.62 -1.40 -3.21
N ALA A 508 -21.90 -1.18 -3.50
CA ALA A 508 -22.49 0.17 -3.47
C ALA A 508 -22.45 0.78 -2.05
N ALA A 509 -22.78 0.00 -1.02
CA ALA A 509 -22.71 0.45 0.36
C ALA A 509 -21.27 0.77 0.80
N LEU A 510 -20.31 -0.09 0.44
CA LEU A 510 -18.90 0.12 0.72
C LEU A 510 -18.35 1.34 -0.02
N TYR A 511 -18.71 1.54 -1.28
CA TYR A 511 -18.33 2.71 -2.07
C TYR A 511 -18.73 4.00 -1.36
N GLY A 512 -19.99 4.08 -0.90
CA GLY A 512 -20.47 5.23 -0.13
C GLY A 512 -19.69 5.46 1.18
N ARG A 513 -19.33 4.39 1.90
CA ARG A 513 -18.49 4.48 3.11
C ARG A 513 -17.09 5.01 2.79
N ILE A 514 -16.43 4.48 1.75
CA ILE A 514 -15.10 4.92 1.33
C ILE A 514 -15.15 6.37 0.84
N ALA A 515 -16.16 6.75 0.05
CA ALA A 515 -16.31 8.13 -0.42
C ALA A 515 -16.39 9.13 0.74
N ALA A 516 -17.07 8.76 1.84
CA ALA A 516 -17.22 9.58 3.04
C ALA A 516 -15.96 9.67 3.93
N MET A 517 -14.96 8.80 3.73
CA MET A 517 -13.71 8.84 4.48
C MET A 517 -12.90 10.10 4.15
N SER A 518 -12.25 10.67 5.16
CA SER A 518 -11.19 11.67 4.97
C SER A 518 -10.03 11.11 4.14
N LYS A 519 -9.20 11.99 3.55
CA LYS A 519 -7.98 11.56 2.82
C LYS A 519 -7.11 10.65 3.69
N ARG A 520 -6.94 10.98 4.97
CA ARG A 520 -6.13 10.20 5.90
C ARG A 520 -6.69 8.81 6.18
N GLU A 521 -7.98 8.70 6.44
CA GLU A 521 -8.63 7.39 6.64
C GLU A 521 -8.49 6.50 5.39
N LYS A 522 -8.62 7.07 4.18
CA LYS A 522 -8.39 6.33 2.93
C LYS A 522 -6.95 5.83 2.81
N VAL A 523 -5.97 6.68 3.14
CA VAL A 523 -4.55 6.31 3.08
C VAL A 523 -4.24 5.20 4.09
N GLU A 524 -4.68 5.36 5.34
CA GLU A 524 -4.43 4.39 6.40
C GLU A 524 -5.13 3.05 6.11
N ALA A 525 -6.36 3.08 5.60
CA ALA A 525 -7.08 1.87 5.20
C ALA A 525 -6.37 1.12 4.05
N GLY A 526 -6.03 1.82 2.96
CA GLY A 526 -5.26 1.21 1.87
C GLY A 526 -3.88 0.70 2.31
N ALA A 527 -3.22 1.41 3.23
CA ALA A 527 -1.89 1.02 3.71
C ALA A 527 -1.94 -0.26 4.54
N LEU A 528 -3.04 -0.53 5.26
CA LEU A 528 -3.26 -1.79 5.96
C LEU A 528 -3.42 -2.97 4.99
N THR A 529 -4.00 -2.79 3.80
CA THR A 529 -4.05 -3.86 2.80
C THR A 529 -2.65 -4.17 2.25
N TYR A 530 -1.77 -3.16 2.12
CA TYR A 530 -0.37 -3.30 1.69
C TYR A 530 0.63 -3.64 2.82
N SER A 531 0.17 -3.87 4.05
CA SER A 531 1.04 -4.24 5.18
C SER A 531 0.50 -5.46 5.92
N ALA A 532 -0.51 -5.27 6.76
CA ALA A 532 -1.21 -6.34 7.48
C ALA A 532 -1.78 -7.38 6.51
N GLY A 533 -2.37 -6.92 5.40
CA GLY A 533 -3.03 -7.77 4.40
C GLY A 533 -2.12 -8.83 3.79
N PHE A 534 -0.82 -8.54 3.66
CA PHE A 534 0.16 -9.52 3.16
C PHE A 534 0.38 -10.69 4.13
N VAL A 535 0.40 -10.43 5.44
CA VAL A 535 0.81 -11.42 6.47
C VAL A 535 -0.36 -12.03 7.23
N ILE A 536 -1.56 -11.43 7.18
CA ILE A 536 -2.69 -11.80 8.04
C ILE A 536 -3.09 -13.28 7.93
N SER A 537 -3.01 -13.87 6.74
CA SER A 537 -3.31 -15.30 6.53
C SER A 537 -2.29 -16.21 7.21
N VAL A 538 -1.00 -15.85 7.17
CA VAL A 538 0.09 -16.56 7.87
C VAL A 538 -0.08 -16.41 9.38
N ALA A 539 -0.43 -15.22 9.87
CA ALA A 539 -0.72 -14.96 11.28
C ALA A 539 -1.92 -15.76 11.82
N ARG A 540 -2.97 -15.91 10.99
CA ARG A 540 -4.14 -16.74 11.32
C ARG A 540 -3.78 -18.23 11.34
N ALA A 541 -3.08 -18.71 10.31
CA ALA A 541 -2.67 -20.10 10.19
C ALA A 541 -1.70 -20.54 11.32
N SER A 542 -0.90 -19.61 11.85
CA SER A 542 -0.02 -19.86 13.01
C SER A 542 -0.73 -19.77 14.37
N GLY A 543 -1.99 -19.33 14.40
CA GLY A 543 -2.73 -19.07 15.64
C GLY A 543 -2.24 -17.83 16.41
N MET A 544 -1.50 -16.92 15.77
CA MET A 544 -0.90 -15.75 16.41
C MET A 544 -1.59 -14.42 16.08
N TYR A 545 -2.70 -14.42 15.34
CA TYR A 545 -3.39 -13.20 14.94
C TYR A 545 -3.62 -12.22 16.12
N ASP A 546 -4.28 -12.66 17.19
CA ASP A 546 -4.61 -11.81 18.34
C ASP A 546 -3.36 -11.29 19.07
N GLU A 547 -2.32 -12.12 19.17
CA GLU A 547 -1.05 -11.77 19.79
C GLU A 547 -0.30 -10.73 18.96
N LEU A 548 -0.23 -10.90 17.64
CA LEU A 548 0.40 -9.94 16.74
C LEU A 548 -0.35 -8.61 16.69
N VAL A 549 -1.69 -8.62 16.79
CA VAL A 549 -2.49 -7.38 16.91
C VAL A 549 -2.17 -6.66 18.22
N ARG A 550 -2.16 -7.38 19.34
CA ARG A 550 -1.97 -6.81 20.68
C ARG A 550 -0.54 -6.31 20.91
N ASP A 551 0.44 -7.14 20.62
CA ASP A 551 1.83 -6.96 21.08
C ASP A 551 2.76 -6.45 19.97
N TYR A 552 2.40 -6.66 18.70
CA TYR A 552 3.24 -6.32 17.54
C TYR A 552 2.60 -5.33 16.56
N GLY A 553 1.39 -4.84 16.86
CA GLY A 553 0.71 -3.83 16.05
C GLY A 553 0.35 -4.29 14.63
N LEU A 554 -0.03 -5.55 14.43
CA LEU A 554 -0.36 -6.12 13.10
C LEU A 554 -1.29 -5.24 12.26
N THR A 555 -2.28 -4.59 12.89
CA THR A 555 -3.29 -3.74 12.24
C THR A 555 -3.03 -2.25 12.45
N LYS A 556 -1.77 -1.84 12.61
CA LYS A 556 -1.35 -0.45 12.80
C LYS A 556 -0.27 -0.06 11.80
N ILE A 557 -0.25 1.22 11.41
CA ILE A 557 0.86 1.81 10.65
C ILE A 557 2.05 2.01 11.59
N HIS A 558 3.27 1.72 11.11
CA HIS A 558 4.47 1.84 11.92
C HIS A 558 4.68 3.32 12.34
N PRO A 559 5.02 3.62 13.61
CA PRO A 559 5.12 5.01 14.11
C PRO A 559 6.05 5.92 13.31
N VAL A 560 7.17 5.38 12.81
CA VAL A 560 8.13 6.10 11.95
C VAL A 560 7.48 6.58 10.65
N ILE A 561 6.65 5.73 10.04
CA ILE A 561 5.94 6.04 8.81
C ILE A 561 4.76 6.97 9.10
N ALA A 562 4.03 6.73 10.20
CA ALA A 562 2.96 7.61 10.65
C ALA A 562 3.45 9.05 10.91
N ALA A 563 4.64 9.21 11.47
CA ALA A 563 5.28 10.51 11.65
C ALA A 563 5.66 11.19 10.31
N SER A 564 5.94 10.39 9.28
CA SER A 564 6.33 10.84 7.95
C SER A 564 5.13 11.07 7.01
N TYR A 565 3.91 10.87 7.48
CA TYR A 565 2.68 10.92 6.68
C TYR A 565 2.56 12.19 5.84
N ASP A 566 2.74 13.37 6.46
CA ASP A 566 2.56 14.65 5.77
C ASP A 566 3.55 14.82 4.59
N THR A 567 4.77 14.30 4.73
CA THR A 567 5.77 14.28 3.65
C THR A 567 5.36 13.31 2.55
N ILE A 568 4.90 12.11 2.90
CA ILE A 568 4.48 11.09 1.91
C ILE A 568 3.35 11.65 1.04
N VAL A 569 2.35 12.32 1.65
CA VAL A 569 1.15 12.80 0.95
C VAL A 569 1.31 14.17 0.29
N SER A 570 2.48 14.81 0.36
CA SER A 570 2.74 16.14 -0.22
C SER A 570 3.03 16.11 -1.73
N GLY A 571 2.81 14.98 -2.39
CA GLY A 571 3.18 14.71 -3.79
C GLY A 571 4.43 13.84 -3.95
N VAL A 572 5.20 13.61 -2.87
CA VAL A 572 6.39 12.75 -2.88
C VAL A 572 6.03 11.34 -3.33
N ALA A 573 4.97 10.74 -2.78
CA ALA A 573 4.56 9.39 -3.16
C ALA A 573 4.16 9.30 -4.65
N SER A 574 3.46 10.30 -5.17
CA SER A 574 2.99 10.35 -6.56
C SER A 574 4.13 10.36 -7.58
N GLU A 575 5.29 10.94 -7.22
CA GLU A 575 6.50 10.91 -8.05
C GLU A 575 7.35 9.65 -7.78
N MET A 576 7.55 9.33 -6.51
CA MET A 576 8.47 8.28 -6.07
C MET A 576 8.00 6.89 -6.49
N ILE A 577 6.73 6.53 -6.23
CA ILE A 577 6.25 5.14 -6.41
C ILE A 577 6.30 4.70 -7.87
N PRO A 578 5.75 5.44 -8.85
CA PRO A 578 5.86 5.05 -10.27
C PRO A 578 7.30 4.93 -10.75
N ARG A 579 8.19 5.83 -10.30
CA ARG A 579 9.61 5.78 -10.64
C ARG A 579 10.26 4.50 -10.08
N LEU A 580 10.03 4.18 -8.81
CA LEU A 580 10.62 2.99 -8.18
C LEU A 580 10.18 1.69 -8.89
N PHE A 581 8.89 1.58 -9.25
CA PHE A 581 8.38 0.47 -10.06
C PHE A 581 9.06 0.39 -11.44
N LEU A 582 9.12 1.52 -12.15
CA LEU A 582 9.64 1.55 -13.51
C LEU A 582 11.16 1.28 -13.58
N THR A 583 11.93 1.74 -12.60
CA THR A 583 13.40 1.62 -12.61
C THR A 583 13.91 0.43 -11.81
N GLY A 584 13.11 -0.12 -10.91
CA GLY A 584 13.55 -1.10 -9.90
C GLY A 584 14.56 -0.54 -8.90
N SER A 585 14.72 0.78 -8.77
CA SER A 585 15.76 1.35 -7.89
C SER A 585 15.51 1.13 -6.39
N TRP A 586 14.39 0.51 -6.02
CA TRP A 586 14.14 0.04 -4.68
C TRP A 586 14.96 -1.20 -4.31
N GLY A 587 15.41 -1.99 -5.30
CA GLY A 587 16.15 -3.25 -5.16
C GLY A 587 17.58 -3.10 -4.64
N ASN A 588 17.73 -2.49 -3.47
CA ASN A 588 19.03 -2.16 -2.88
C ASN A 588 19.68 -3.41 -2.26
N PRO A 589 20.94 -3.75 -2.57
CA PRO A 589 21.61 -4.88 -1.96
C PRO A 589 21.78 -4.70 -0.44
N VAL A 590 21.93 -5.81 0.26
CA VAL A 590 22.40 -5.90 1.64
C VAL A 590 23.93 -5.75 1.62
N PRO A 591 24.48 -4.66 2.17
CA PRO A 591 25.91 -4.39 2.12
C PRO A 591 26.69 -5.22 3.14
N GLU A 592 28.01 -5.38 2.91
CA GLU A 592 28.89 -6.04 3.90
C GLU A 592 29.03 -5.25 5.21
N SER A 593 28.82 -3.94 5.14
CA SER A 593 28.78 -3.00 6.26
C SER A 593 27.45 -2.97 7.02
N ALA A 594 26.49 -3.83 6.67
CA ALA A 594 25.20 -3.89 7.35
C ALA A 594 25.38 -4.09 8.86
N ARG A 595 24.57 -3.35 9.63
CA ARG A 595 24.68 -3.24 11.08
C ARG A 595 23.31 -3.12 11.74
N ASP A 596 23.17 -3.70 12.92
CA ASP A 596 21.93 -3.59 13.71
C ASP A 596 21.89 -2.35 14.61
N GLU A 597 23.08 -1.83 14.94
CA GLU A 597 23.29 -0.69 15.83
C GLU A 597 23.40 0.64 15.06
N ILE A 598 23.08 1.72 15.79
CA ILE A 598 23.27 3.09 15.36
C ILE A 598 24.77 3.37 15.10
N ALA A 599 25.11 4.17 14.09
CA ALA A 599 26.52 4.52 13.88
C ALA A 599 27.02 5.43 15.01
N ALA A 600 28.31 5.37 15.35
CA ALA A 600 28.86 6.25 16.40
C ALA A 600 28.60 7.75 16.14
N GLY A 601 28.50 8.16 14.87
CA GLY A 601 28.17 9.54 14.47
C GLY A 601 26.70 9.95 14.68
N ASP A 602 25.80 9.00 14.89
CA ASP A 602 24.37 9.25 15.07
C ASP A 602 24.00 9.51 16.54
N VAL A 603 24.86 9.18 17.51
CA VAL A 603 24.64 9.50 18.94
C VAL A 603 24.44 11.01 19.18
N PRO A 604 25.32 11.91 18.71
CA PRO A 604 25.09 13.35 18.84
C PRO A 604 23.90 13.82 17.99
N VAL A 605 23.60 13.15 16.86
CA VAL A 605 22.41 13.44 16.04
C VAL A 605 21.14 13.14 16.85
N PHE A 606 21.05 11.98 17.50
CA PHE A 606 19.93 11.64 18.37
C PHE A 606 19.74 12.68 19.47
N ALA A 607 20.82 13.09 20.15
CA ALA A 607 20.73 14.09 21.22
C ALA A 607 20.19 15.45 20.71
N VAL A 608 20.60 15.88 19.51
CA VAL A 608 20.12 17.11 18.87
C VAL A 608 18.66 16.99 18.45
N LEU A 609 18.27 15.90 17.78
CA LEU A 609 16.89 15.69 17.35
C LEU A 609 15.95 15.50 18.54
N HIS A 610 16.41 14.84 19.62
CA HIS A 610 15.67 14.70 20.87
C HIS A 610 15.41 16.06 21.52
N ALA A 611 16.41 16.93 21.61
CA ALA A 611 16.24 18.28 22.13
C ALA A 611 15.21 19.09 21.30
N LEU A 612 15.22 18.96 19.96
CA LEU A 612 14.19 19.56 19.11
C LEU A 612 12.80 18.96 19.32
N ALA A 613 12.70 17.63 19.48
CA ALA A 613 11.44 16.94 19.72
C ALA A 613 10.79 17.42 21.03
N VAL A 614 11.58 17.53 22.10
CA VAL A 614 11.14 17.97 23.43
C VAL A 614 10.75 19.46 23.44
N ARG A 615 11.52 20.32 22.77
CA ARG A 615 11.24 21.77 22.75
C ARG A 615 10.20 22.21 21.72
N GLY A 616 9.99 21.43 20.65
CA GLY A 616 9.16 21.79 19.50
C GLY A 616 9.81 22.84 18.58
N PHE A 617 10.20 23.99 19.13
CA PHE A 617 10.95 25.05 18.43
C PHE A 617 12.12 25.52 19.29
N ALA A 618 13.33 25.58 18.72
CA ALA A 618 14.51 26.01 19.49
C ALA A 618 15.56 26.70 18.61
N THR A 619 16.32 27.63 19.18
CA THR A 619 17.57 28.13 18.55
C THR A 619 18.69 27.11 18.71
N ALA A 620 19.78 27.26 17.94
CA ALA A 620 20.95 26.38 18.06
C ALA A 620 21.56 26.40 19.48
N GLU A 621 21.56 27.55 20.14
CA GLU A 621 22.03 27.70 21.53
C GLU A 621 21.14 26.91 22.51
N GLN A 622 19.82 27.02 22.36
CA GLN A 622 18.87 26.28 23.19
C GLN A 622 18.99 24.76 23.00
N VAL A 623 19.24 24.32 21.76
CA VAL A 623 19.50 22.91 21.46
C VAL A 623 20.83 22.46 22.10
N ALA A 624 21.89 23.26 22.04
CA ALA A 624 23.16 22.96 22.69
C ALA A 624 23.01 22.82 24.21
N ASP A 625 22.28 23.74 24.86
CA ASP A 625 22.02 23.69 26.30
C ASP A 625 21.23 22.43 26.71
N SER A 626 20.28 21.99 25.86
CA SER A 626 19.39 20.86 26.15
C SER A 626 20.03 19.50 25.82
N SER A 627 20.78 19.42 24.72
CA SER A 627 21.45 18.19 24.25
C SER A 627 22.77 17.91 24.95
N GLY A 628 23.47 18.94 25.45
CA GLY A 628 24.83 18.83 25.96
C GLY A 628 25.90 18.72 24.86
N VAL A 629 25.51 18.85 23.60
CA VAL A 629 26.41 18.88 22.44
C VAL A 629 26.95 20.30 22.26
N SER A 630 28.21 20.43 21.80
CA SER A 630 28.82 21.76 21.63
C SER A 630 28.07 22.58 20.58
N LEU A 631 27.95 23.90 20.77
CA LEU A 631 27.20 24.76 19.84
C LEU A 631 27.67 24.63 18.37
N ALA A 632 28.97 24.52 18.14
CA ALA A 632 29.53 24.36 16.80
C ALA A 632 29.10 23.03 16.14
N GLU A 633 29.04 21.96 16.92
CA GLU A 633 28.58 20.65 16.46
C GLU A 633 27.07 20.61 16.27
N VAL A 634 26.30 21.24 17.17
CA VAL A 634 24.85 21.43 17.00
C VAL A 634 24.54 22.19 15.71
N GLN A 635 25.26 23.28 15.43
CA GLN A 635 25.08 24.04 14.19
C GLN A 635 25.40 23.20 12.95
N ALA A 636 26.45 22.38 12.99
CA ALA A 636 26.79 21.46 11.90
C ALA A 636 25.70 20.40 11.68
N ILE A 637 25.22 19.76 12.75
CA ILE A 637 24.15 18.75 12.69
C ILE A 637 22.86 19.38 12.18
N LEU A 638 22.40 20.50 12.76
CA LEU A 638 21.19 21.18 12.31
C LEU A 638 21.26 21.61 10.84
N SER A 639 22.43 22.04 10.37
CA SER A 639 22.62 22.37 8.95
C SER A 639 22.45 21.13 8.07
N ALA A 640 23.09 20.01 8.43
CA ALA A 640 22.95 18.75 7.70
C ALA A 640 21.51 18.19 7.74
N GLU A 641 20.83 18.28 8.88
CA GLU A 641 19.45 17.82 9.03
C GLU A 641 18.44 18.74 8.32
N VAL A 642 18.74 20.03 8.13
CA VAL A 642 17.96 20.91 7.24
C VAL A 642 18.20 20.55 5.77
N GLU A 643 19.44 20.30 5.35
CA GLU A 643 19.75 19.84 3.99
C GLU A 643 19.07 18.50 3.67
N ALA A 644 19.00 17.59 4.64
CA ALA A 644 18.31 16.31 4.55
C ALA A 644 16.78 16.42 4.73
N SER A 645 16.22 17.62 4.89
CA SER A 645 14.78 17.85 5.11
C SER A 645 14.20 17.18 6.37
N HIS A 646 15.03 16.89 7.37
CA HIS A 646 14.62 16.39 8.70
C HIS A 646 14.34 17.53 9.68
N ALA A 647 14.91 18.71 9.45
CA ALA A 647 14.62 19.92 10.20
C ALA A 647 14.25 21.06 9.26
N THR A 648 13.53 22.04 9.78
CA THR A 648 13.24 23.30 9.09
C THR A 648 13.66 24.48 9.96
N LEU A 649 14.09 25.57 9.32
CA LEU A 649 14.42 26.82 9.97
C LEU A 649 13.28 27.83 9.76
N ALA A 650 12.51 28.08 10.81
CA ALA A 650 11.45 29.08 10.83
C ALA A 650 11.96 30.41 11.39
N ARG A 651 11.50 31.53 10.81
CA ARG A 651 11.83 32.90 11.25
C ARG A 651 13.35 33.15 11.34
N ASP A 652 14.12 32.53 10.46
CA ASP A 652 15.58 32.62 10.34
C ASP A 652 16.41 32.13 11.55
N VAL A 653 15.79 31.73 12.68
CA VAL A 653 16.52 31.35 13.90
C VAL A 653 15.93 30.16 14.67
N LEU A 654 14.70 29.72 14.40
CA LEU A 654 14.04 28.64 15.14
C LEU A 654 14.00 27.35 14.32
N TYR A 655 14.65 26.31 14.83
CA TYR A 655 14.62 24.98 14.25
C TYR A 655 13.43 24.16 14.77
N ALA A 656 12.83 23.34 13.90
CA ALA A 656 11.80 22.36 14.24
C ALA A 656 11.92 21.11 13.36
N LEU A 657 11.53 19.94 13.89
CA LEU A 657 11.51 18.70 13.13
C LEU A 657 10.40 18.68 12.07
N THR A 658 10.73 18.17 10.89
CA THR A 658 9.74 17.79 9.86
C THR A 658 9.12 16.43 10.18
N GLY A 659 8.17 15.97 9.36
CA GLY A 659 7.59 14.62 9.50
C GLY A 659 8.65 13.51 9.39
N THR A 660 9.47 13.54 8.35
CA THR A 660 10.60 12.59 8.18
C THR A 660 11.66 12.75 9.26
N GLY A 661 11.91 13.97 9.74
CA GLY A 661 12.79 14.20 10.90
C GLY A 661 12.28 13.58 12.19
N ARG A 662 10.96 13.64 12.44
CA ARG A 662 10.33 12.89 13.54
C ARG A 662 10.45 11.39 13.32
N GLY A 663 10.29 10.90 12.09
CA GLY A 663 10.51 9.51 11.72
C GLY A 663 11.93 9.03 12.05
N LYS A 664 12.96 9.78 11.60
CA LYS A 664 14.37 9.51 11.90
C LYS A 664 14.65 9.58 13.40
N TYR A 665 14.10 10.56 14.11
CA TYR A 665 14.21 10.66 15.57
C TYR A 665 13.67 9.40 16.27
N LEU A 666 12.50 8.90 15.88
CA LEU A 666 11.92 7.68 16.45
C LEU A 666 12.81 6.46 16.20
N LEU A 667 13.36 6.31 14.98
CA LEU A 667 14.31 5.23 14.67
C LEU A 667 15.57 5.29 15.53
N LEU A 668 16.14 6.48 15.69
CA LEU A 668 17.31 6.65 16.56
C LEU A 668 16.95 6.38 18.03
N GLY A 669 15.73 6.72 18.47
CA GLY A 669 15.26 6.42 19.82
C GLY A 669 15.05 4.94 20.10
N GLU A 670 14.70 4.13 19.10
CA GLU A 670 14.55 2.67 19.26
C GLU A 670 15.84 1.97 19.71
N VAL A 671 16.98 2.48 19.25
CA VAL A 671 18.29 1.88 19.55
C VAL A 671 19.03 2.68 20.63
N SER A 672 18.79 3.99 20.75
CA SER A 672 19.43 4.83 21.78
C SER A 672 18.83 4.69 23.17
N ILE A 673 17.58 4.20 23.29
CA ILE A 673 16.90 4.02 24.57
C ILE A 673 16.40 2.57 24.65
N ASP A 674 17.12 1.74 25.41
CA ASP A 674 16.74 0.36 25.64
C ASP A 674 15.51 0.21 26.57
N GLY A 675 14.90 -0.98 26.55
CA GLY A 675 13.69 -1.26 27.32
C GLY A 675 13.86 -1.10 28.84
N GLU A 676 15.01 -1.51 29.38
CA GLU A 676 15.31 -1.38 30.82
C GLU A 676 15.36 0.10 31.23
N THR A 677 15.99 0.94 30.42
CA THR A 677 16.06 2.38 30.60
C THR A 677 14.64 2.97 30.61
N ARG A 678 13.79 2.60 29.65
CA ARG A 678 12.39 3.07 29.62
C ARG A 678 11.63 2.69 30.87
N GLU A 679 11.74 1.44 31.33
CA GLU A 679 11.07 0.97 32.54
C GLU A 679 11.55 1.70 33.79
N ARG A 680 12.86 1.90 33.94
CA ARG A 680 13.44 2.60 35.08
C ARG A 680 13.07 4.09 35.09
N VAL A 681 13.07 4.76 33.93
CA VAL A 681 12.60 6.14 33.81
C VAL A 681 11.11 6.25 34.08
N SER A 682 10.30 5.25 33.67
CA SER A 682 8.85 5.20 33.95
C SER A 682 8.56 5.24 35.45
N VAL A 683 9.35 4.57 36.28
CA VAL A 683 9.21 4.62 37.75
C VAL A 683 9.42 6.05 38.29
N GLU A 684 10.44 6.74 37.80
CA GLU A 684 10.73 8.13 38.23
C GLU A 684 9.71 9.13 37.66
N TYR A 685 9.20 8.89 36.46
CA TYR A 685 8.11 9.67 35.88
C TYR A 685 6.83 9.60 36.73
N GLU A 686 6.46 8.42 37.24
CA GLU A 686 5.32 8.30 38.17
C GLU A 686 5.55 9.11 39.47
N ARG A 687 6.79 9.15 39.98
CA ARG A 687 7.16 10.00 41.13
C ARG A 687 7.10 11.49 40.80
N PHE A 688 7.35 11.86 39.54
CA PHE A 688 7.30 13.25 39.05
C PHE A 688 5.88 13.82 38.96
N LEU A 689 4.84 13.00 38.80
CA LEU A 689 3.45 13.48 38.65
C LEU A 689 2.95 14.29 39.87
N ALA A 690 3.30 13.88 41.08
CA ALA A 690 2.89 14.60 42.30
C ALA A 690 3.49 16.01 42.41
N PRO A 691 4.82 16.22 42.33
CA PRO A 691 5.39 17.57 42.31
C PRO A 691 4.99 18.38 41.08
N ASN A 692 4.67 17.73 39.94
CA ASN A 692 4.13 18.41 38.76
C ASN A 692 2.80 19.11 39.05
N ALA A 693 1.86 18.44 39.70
CA ALA A 693 0.58 19.04 40.10
C ALA A 693 0.79 20.24 41.05
N VAL A 694 1.69 20.12 42.03
CA VAL A 694 2.01 21.19 42.97
C VAL A 694 2.65 22.39 42.26
N PHE A 695 3.59 22.14 41.35
CA PHE A 695 4.25 23.19 40.59
C PHE A 695 3.30 23.93 39.66
N LYS A 696 2.40 23.22 38.95
CA LYS A 696 1.38 23.84 38.10
C LYS A 696 0.47 24.77 38.89
N GLN A 697 0.05 24.35 40.08
CA GLN A 697 -0.74 25.22 40.96
C GLN A 697 0.07 26.46 41.37
N LEU A 698 1.35 26.30 41.72
CA LEU A 698 2.23 27.44 42.03
C LEU A 698 2.36 28.40 40.84
N ALA A 699 2.58 27.89 39.62
CA ALA A 699 2.68 28.70 38.42
C ALA A 699 1.38 29.47 38.14
N SER A 700 0.23 28.82 38.32
CA SER A 700 -1.09 29.45 38.19
C SER A 700 -1.32 30.55 39.23
N ASP A 701 -1.02 30.28 40.50
CA ASP A 701 -1.14 31.26 41.59
C ASP A 701 -0.19 32.45 41.36
N TRP A 702 1.01 32.19 40.85
CA TRP A 702 1.98 33.22 40.53
C TRP A 702 1.48 34.16 39.43
N GLN A 703 0.92 33.62 38.35
CA GLN A 703 0.40 34.39 37.23
C GLN A 703 -0.85 35.21 37.61
N THR A 704 -1.62 34.77 38.62
CA THR A 704 -2.87 35.42 39.03
C THR A 704 -2.69 36.40 40.18
N GLY A 705 -1.76 36.16 41.11
CA GLY A 705 -1.68 36.93 42.37
C GLY A 705 -0.32 37.02 43.06
N LYS A 706 0.74 36.39 42.52
CA LYS A 706 2.11 36.40 43.09
C LYS A 706 2.14 36.18 44.61
N PRO A 707 1.77 34.98 45.09
CA PRO A 707 1.59 34.73 46.51
C PRO A 707 2.91 34.91 47.29
N ALA A 708 2.82 35.40 48.53
CA ALA A 708 4.00 35.75 49.33
C ALA A 708 4.87 34.54 49.72
N ASP A 709 4.30 33.33 49.72
CA ASP A 709 4.95 32.05 50.01
C ASP A 709 5.52 31.35 48.77
N ALA A 710 5.52 32.00 47.59
CA ALA A 710 5.95 31.39 46.33
C ALA A 710 7.38 30.82 46.38
N VAL A 711 8.30 31.49 47.08
CA VAL A 711 9.70 31.05 47.21
C VAL A 711 9.81 29.77 48.04
N ASP A 712 9.02 29.66 49.11
CA ASP A 712 9.00 28.47 49.98
C ASP A 712 8.37 27.29 49.23
N ARG A 713 7.22 27.52 48.58
CA ARG A 713 6.55 26.51 47.73
C ARG A 713 7.45 26.03 46.60
N LEU A 714 8.16 26.92 45.92
CA LEU A 714 9.13 26.52 44.90
C LEU A 714 10.26 25.70 45.50
N SER A 715 10.73 26.04 46.69
CA SER A 715 11.83 25.32 47.34
C SER A 715 11.43 23.89 47.73
N ASP A 716 10.20 23.67 48.17
CA ASP A 716 9.66 22.32 48.45
C ASP A 716 9.55 21.47 47.17
N VAL A 717 8.99 22.06 46.11
CA VAL A 717 8.92 21.42 44.78
C VAL A 717 10.33 21.10 44.28
N HIS A 718 11.25 22.06 44.38
CA HIS A 718 12.61 21.93 43.88
C HIS A 718 13.40 20.86 44.62
N SER A 719 13.28 20.77 45.95
CA SER A 719 13.92 19.70 46.73
C SER A 719 13.43 18.32 46.30
N THR A 720 12.12 18.18 46.05
CA THR A 720 11.53 16.92 45.56
C THR A 720 12.00 16.60 44.15
N ALA A 721 12.07 17.62 43.28
CA ALA A 721 12.53 17.47 41.91
C ALA A 721 14.00 17.03 41.82
N LEU A 722 14.88 17.58 42.67
CA LEU A 722 16.29 17.18 42.72
C LEU A 722 16.49 15.72 43.16
N ASP A 723 15.65 15.20 44.06
CA ASP A 723 15.71 13.79 44.46
C ASP A 723 15.32 12.86 43.29
N ILE A 724 14.25 13.20 42.56
CA ILE A 724 13.81 12.47 41.36
C ILE A 724 14.88 12.55 40.26
N LEU A 725 15.42 13.75 40.02
CA LEU A 725 16.49 13.96 39.03
C LEU A 725 17.78 13.22 39.41
N GLY A 726 18.06 13.03 40.70
CA GLY A 726 19.16 12.17 41.15
C GLY A 726 18.96 10.70 40.73
N GLY A 727 17.73 10.19 40.88
CA GLY A 727 17.33 8.86 40.39
C GLY A 727 17.45 8.76 38.87
N LEU A 728 16.92 9.74 38.14
CA LEU A 728 16.99 9.81 36.68
C LEU A 728 18.43 9.91 36.17
N THR A 729 19.28 10.71 36.80
CA THR A 729 20.71 10.88 36.44
C THR A 729 21.50 9.59 36.60
N ALA A 730 21.15 8.75 37.59
CA ALA A 730 21.75 7.44 37.77
C ALA A 730 21.31 6.41 36.71
N ILE A 731 20.23 6.69 35.97
CA ILE A 731 19.77 5.89 34.83
C ILE A 731 20.41 6.42 33.55
N ASP A 732 20.27 7.71 33.30
CA ASP A 732 20.82 8.40 32.13
C ASP A 732 21.37 9.77 32.56
N GLY A 733 22.67 9.96 32.37
CA GLY A 733 23.39 11.17 32.80
C GLY A 733 22.87 12.45 32.16
N ARG A 734 22.08 12.38 31.10
CA ARG A 734 21.49 13.56 30.46
C ARG A 734 20.54 14.34 31.36
N PHE A 735 19.89 13.68 32.31
CA PHE A 735 18.94 14.33 33.20
C PHE A 735 19.60 15.29 34.21
N ASP A 736 20.91 15.15 34.47
CA ASP A 736 21.65 16.07 35.35
C ASP A 736 21.61 17.52 34.85
N ARG A 737 21.46 17.70 33.52
CA ARG A 737 21.33 19.03 32.91
C ARG A 737 20.10 19.78 33.42
N TYR A 738 19.00 19.08 33.70
CA TYR A 738 17.81 19.68 34.30
C TYR A 738 18.07 20.09 35.75
N SER A 739 18.83 19.30 36.52
CA SER A 739 19.21 19.66 37.89
C SER A 739 19.96 20.99 37.93
N VAL A 740 20.95 21.15 37.04
CA VAL A 740 21.75 22.38 36.93
C VAL A 740 20.88 23.57 36.51
N ARG A 741 20.07 23.41 35.45
CA ARG A 741 19.24 24.49 34.89
C ARG A 741 18.12 24.91 35.85
N LEU A 742 17.41 23.97 36.47
CA LEU A 742 16.36 24.26 37.47
C LEU A 742 16.93 24.94 38.71
N THR A 743 18.10 24.51 39.19
CA THR A 743 18.77 25.15 40.33
C THR A 743 19.12 26.60 40.00
N GLY A 744 19.69 26.85 38.82
CA GLY A 744 20.00 28.20 38.35
C GLY A 744 18.75 29.09 38.26
N ALA A 745 17.64 28.58 37.72
CA ALA A 745 16.38 29.32 37.66
C ALA A 745 15.78 29.58 39.06
N ALA A 746 15.82 28.60 39.96
CA ALA A 746 15.36 28.75 41.34
C ALA A 746 16.18 29.79 42.11
N ASP A 747 17.50 29.81 41.93
CA ASP A 747 18.38 30.78 42.57
C ASP A 747 18.19 32.20 42.03
N ARG A 748 17.98 32.36 40.71
CA ARG A 748 17.58 33.66 40.13
C ARG A 748 16.26 34.16 40.73
N PHE A 749 15.27 33.28 40.84
CA PHE A 749 13.97 33.62 41.40
C PHE A 749 14.08 34.02 42.88
N ARG A 750 14.84 33.26 43.68
CA ARG A 750 15.18 33.61 45.08
C ARG A 750 15.93 34.94 45.18
N GLY A 751 16.76 35.24 44.20
CA GLY A 751 17.49 36.51 44.05
C GLY A 751 16.62 37.70 43.64
N GLY A 752 15.32 37.49 43.39
CA GLY A 752 14.35 38.55 43.05
C GLY A 752 14.08 38.72 41.55
N ASP A 753 14.64 37.88 40.69
CA ASP A 753 14.28 37.86 39.26
C ASP A 753 12.92 37.16 39.08
N GLU A 754 11.84 37.94 39.14
CA GLU A 754 10.48 37.42 38.94
C GLU A 754 10.29 36.72 37.58
N SER A 755 11.11 37.06 36.57
CA SER A 755 11.01 36.43 35.26
C SER A 755 11.48 34.97 35.27
N ALA A 756 12.31 34.60 36.25
CA ALA A 756 12.86 33.26 36.36
C ALA A 756 11.85 32.19 36.80
N LEU A 757 10.60 32.53 37.18
CA LEU A 757 9.61 31.51 37.54
C LEU A 757 8.74 31.03 36.36
N THR A 758 8.02 31.94 35.70
CA THR A 758 7.03 31.57 34.67
C THR A 758 7.11 32.35 33.36
N LYS A 759 8.12 33.21 33.15
CA LYS A 759 8.18 34.00 31.92
C LYS A 759 8.60 33.09 30.75
N PRO A 760 7.78 32.99 29.68
CA PRO A 760 8.12 32.14 28.54
C PRO A 760 9.41 32.57 27.85
N MET A 761 10.12 31.61 27.28
CA MET A 761 11.33 31.83 26.46
C MET A 761 12.44 32.57 27.21
N SER A 762 12.52 32.40 28.54
CA SER A 762 13.51 33.10 29.39
C SER A 762 14.37 32.17 30.23
N GLU A 763 14.37 30.88 29.87
CA GLU A 763 14.94 29.80 30.69
C GLU A 763 14.40 29.88 32.12
N SER A 764 13.10 30.16 32.23
CA SER A 764 12.40 30.18 33.52
C SER A 764 12.28 28.77 34.07
N TYR A 765 12.04 28.64 35.38
CA TYR A 765 11.82 27.36 36.03
C TYR A 765 10.68 26.60 35.34
N HIS A 766 9.62 27.30 34.94
CA HIS A 766 8.51 26.73 34.17
C HIS A 766 8.94 26.24 32.78
N ASP A 767 9.75 26.99 32.03
CA ASP A 767 10.23 26.55 30.70
C ASP A 767 11.00 25.23 30.83
N ILE A 768 11.93 25.15 31.79
CA ILE A 768 12.77 23.97 32.02
C ILE A 768 11.94 22.81 32.59
N TRP A 769 10.94 23.10 33.44
CA TRP A 769 10.04 22.09 34.00
C TRP A 769 9.18 21.42 32.93
N MET A 770 8.64 22.20 31.98
CA MET A 770 7.88 21.66 30.86
C MET A 770 8.77 20.85 29.93
N GLU A 771 10.00 21.31 29.68
CA GLU A 771 11.00 20.55 28.92
C GLU A 771 11.31 19.19 29.58
N LEU A 772 11.54 19.16 30.90
CA LEU A 772 11.73 17.91 31.65
C LEU A 772 10.51 16.98 31.52
N HIS A 773 9.29 17.51 31.64
CA HIS A 773 8.08 16.69 31.51
C HIS A 773 7.96 16.07 30.11
N GLU A 774 8.19 16.86 29.06
CA GLU A 774 8.20 16.37 27.68
C GLU A 774 9.32 15.36 27.43
N ASP A 775 10.51 15.54 28.03
CA ASP A 775 11.59 14.58 27.93
C ASP A 775 11.24 13.23 28.58
N LEU A 776 10.63 13.26 29.78
CA LEU A 776 10.17 12.04 30.43
C LEU A 776 9.10 11.30 29.60
N LEU A 777 8.16 12.04 29.00
CA LEU A 777 7.15 11.46 28.11
C LEU A 777 7.78 10.84 26.86
N ALA A 778 8.67 11.57 26.19
CA ALA A 778 9.38 11.10 25.00
C ALA A 778 10.24 9.86 25.30
N THR A 779 10.92 9.84 26.45
CA THR A 779 11.78 8.72 26.89
C THR A 779 10.97 7.48 27.23
N THR A 780 9.82 7.65 27.89
CA THR A 780 8.95 6.53 28.29
C THR A 780 8.05 6.04 27.16
N GLY A 781 7.93 6.82 26.07
CA GLY A 781 7.04 6.52 24.95
C GLY A 781 5.55 6.63 25.32
N ARG A 782 5.21 7.42 26.34
CA ARG A 782 3.83 7.59 26.82
C ARG A 782 3.14 8.77 26.14
N GLU A 783 1.84 8.61 25.89
CA GLU A 783 0.97 9.73 25.55
C GLU A 783 0.46 10.43 26.82
N ARG A 784 0.24 11.75 26.73
CA ARG A 784 -0.32 12.54 27.83
C ARG A 784 -1.71 12.05 28.21
N ASN A 785 -1.99 11.94 29.51
CA ASN A 785 -3.30 11.63 30.07
C ASN A 785 -3.75 12.70 31.09
N GLU A 786 -4.88 12.50 31.77
CA GLU A 786 -5.40 13.46 32.76
C GLU A 786 -4.43 13.76 33.92
N ALA A 787 -3.58 12.80 34.31
CA ALA A 787 -2.56 13.00 35.35
C ALA A 787 -1.38 13.87 34.85
N ASP A 788 -1.21 14.01 33.53
CA ASP A 788 -0.27 14.93 32.90
C ASP A 788 -0.81 16.36 32.77
N GLY A 789 -2.10 16.57 33.07
CA GLY A 789 -2.90 17.79 32.84
C GLY A 789 -2.88 18.78 33.99
#